data_AF-A0A7Y2FCX1-F1
#
_entry.id   AF-A0A7Y2FCX1-F1
#
_cell.length_a   1.000
_cell.length_b   1.000
_cell.length_c   1.000
_cell.angle_alpha   90.00
_cell.angle_beta   90.00
_cell.angle_gamma   90.00
#
_symmetry.space_group_name_H-M   'P 1'
#
loop_
_entity.id
_entity.type
_entity.pdbx_description
1 polymer ?
#
loop_
_entity_poly.entity_id
_entity_poly.type
_entity_poly.pdbx_seq_one_letter_code
_entity_poly.pdbx_strand_id
1 'polypeptide(L)'
;KKTVVFADQLMYMGFKFATRAGSSIGVNDMVVPLEKVGILADAEEEVKEIQEQYSSGLVTNGERYNKVVDIWSRTNDLVAKAMMEHLGSEEVKAANGKTVRQPSFNSIYMMADSGARGSAAQIRQLAGMRGLMAKPDGSIIETPITANFREGLTVLQYFISTHGARKGLADTALKTANSGYLTRRLVDVAQDLVVTEADCGTDKGLVMTPIVEGGDVVEPLYERVLGRVIAEDVIQPGGKKVVLDAGTLLDEKWVERLEELSIDQVIVRSPITCDTRYGVCAQCYGRDLARGKRVKRGEAVGVIAAQSIGEPGTQLTMRTFHIGGAASRSASVNSVEIKSNGTVRLHNLKYVKHAKGHLVAVSRSGELGVMDEHGRERELYKIPYGAVISVDDGKKVKPGQVVANWDPHTHPVVTEVAGKIKFEDFEENVTVVREMDEITGISSLVVTDPKQRGSAGKDLRPMAKLVDGKGKPVFFANTDIPAVYALPAGALITLEDGAKVGVGDVLARIPQESSKTRDITGGLPRVADLFEARKPKESAILAEHTGTVSFGKETKGKRRLVITDESGESHEELIPKYRHLLVFEGETVERGEVIADGEPNPHDILRLQGVERLADYLVREIQDVYRLQGVKINDKHIEVIIRQMLRKVEVANAGETNLLRGEQVEWVKALEINEKADTDKKQNATFQPVLLGITKASLATESFISAASFQETTRVLTEAAVRGSRDDLRGLKENVIVGRLIPAGTGSAYHEERRRSREEQSVEEMLAQELAGADSGTEESAEESEPSEAAAE
;
A
#
# COMPACT_ATOMS: atom_id res chain seq x y z
N LYS A 1 -14.73 11.22 32.66
CA LYS A 1 -15.97 11.65 33.35
C LYS A 1 -16.55 12.92 32.74
N LYS A 2 -15.84 14.06 32.70
CA LYS A 2 -16.33 15.29 32.05
C LYS A 2 -16.74 15.09 30.59
N THR A 3 -15.93 14.40 29.79
CA THR A 3 -16.22 14.07 28.39
C THR A 3 -17.51 13.27 28.19
N VAL A 4 -17.82 12.35 29.13
CA VAL A 4 -19.04 11.52 29.06
C VAL A 4 -20.27 12.40 29.28
N VAL A 5 -20.25 13.24 30.33
CA VAL A 5 -21.35 14.19 30.61
C VAL A 5 -21.51 15.17 29.45
N PHE A 6 -20.41 15.65 28.88
CA PHE A 6 -20.45 16.56 27.74
C PHE A 6 -21.10 15.91 26.52
N ALA A 7 -20.72 14.68 26.15
CA ALA A 7 -21.31 13.96 25.03
C ALA A 7 -22.82 13.69 25.22
N ASP A 8 -23.21 13.30 26.43
CA ASP A 8 -24.61 13.02 26.78
C ASP A 8 -25.48 14.30 26.73
N GLN A 9 -25.00 15.40 27.32
CA GLN A 9 -25.71 16.69 27.24
C GLN A 9 -25.77 17.23 25.80
N LEU A 10 -24.72 17.01 25.01
CA LEU A 10 -24.70 17.36 23.58
C LEU A 10 -25.75 16.57 22.80
N MET A 11 -25.94 15.29 23.10
CA MET A 11 -26.99 14.46 22.50
C MET A 11 -28.39 15.02 22.81
N TYR A 12 -28.71 15.27 24.08
CA TYR A 12 -30.03 15.81 24.45
C TYR A 12 -30.29 17.19 23.88
N MET A 13 -29.28 18.06 23.91
CA MET A 13 -29.35 19.38 23.30
C MET A 13 -29.58 19.28 21.79
N GLY A 14 -28.81 18.42 21.11
CA GLY A 14 -28.93 18.14 19.69
C GLY A 14 -30.34 17.69 19.30
N PHE A 15 -30.92 16.71 19.99
CA PHE A 15 -32.29 16.26 19.70
C PHE A 15 -33.33 17.37 19.88
N LYS A 16 -33.24 18.14 20.97
CA LYS A 16 -34.19 19.23 21.24
C LYS A 16 -34.16 20.31 20.16
N PHE A 17 -32.96 20.71 19.72
CA PHE A 17 -32.82 21.75 18.69
C PHE A 17 -33.06 21.22 17.28
N ALA A 18 -32.74 19.95 16.98
CA ALA A 18 -33.07 19.32 15.71
C ALA A 18 -34.59 19.27 15.47
N THR A 19 -35.39 18.94 16.49
CA THR A 19 -36.86 18.99 16.39
C THR A 19 -37.37 20.41 16.13
N ARG A 20 -36.75 21.43 16.75
CA ARG A 20 -37.14 22.84 16.56
C ARG A 20 -36.70 23.41 15.20
N ALA A 21 -35.57 22.95 14.68
CA ALA A 21 -35.07 23.36 13.37
C ALA A 21 -36.05 22.99 12.26
N GLY A 22 -36.81 21.90 12.42
CA GLY A 22 -37.86 21.52 11.47
C GLY A 22 -37.35 21.20 10.06
N SER A 23 -36.06 20.87 9.91
CA SER A 23 -35.46 20.51 8.64
C SER A 23 -36.20 19.32 8.03
N SER A 24 -36.65 19.50 6.79
CA SER A 24 -37.46 18.53 6.04
C SER A 24 -36.90 18.36 4.63
N ILE A 25 -37.31 17.33 3.90
CA ILE A 25 -36.93 17.13 2.50
C ILE A 25 -38.19 17.19 1.65
N GLY A 26 -38.25 18.17 0.76
CA GLY A 26 -39.29 18.34 -0.24
C GLY A 26 -38.73 18.37 -1.66
N VAL A 27 -39.64 18.29 -2.64
CA VAL A 27 -39.28 18.35 -4.07
C VAL A 27 -38.63 19.67 -4.47
N ASN A 28 -39.00 20.77 -3.80
CA ASN A 28 -38.46 22.10 -4.06
C ASN A 28 -37.06 22.32 -3.46
N ASP A 29 -36.66 21.49 -2.50
CA ASP A 29 -35.31 21.55 -1.94
C ASP A 29 -34.26 21.02 -2.94
N MET A 30 -34.68 20.19 -3.90
CA MET A 30 -33.80 19.60 -4.92
C MET A 30 -33.58 20.57 -6.09
N VAL A 31 -32.93 21.71 -5.89
CA VAL A 31 -32.77 22.76 -6.91
C VAL A 31 -31.84 22.33 -8.04
N VAL A 32 -32.35 22.27 -9.28
CA VAL A 32 -31.56 21.95 -10.48
C VAL A 32 -30.88 23.23 -10.99
N PRO A 33 -29.55 23.24 -11.21
CA PRO A 33 -28.86 24.42 -11.71
C PRO A 33 -29.27 24.75 -13.15
N LEU A 34 -29.46 26.03 -13.45
CA LEU A 34 -29.85 26.49 -14.77
C LEU A 34 -28.72 26.29 -15.80
N GLU A 35 -27.45 26.35 -15.37
CA GLU A 35 -26.30 26.14 -16.26
C GLU A 35 -26.21 24.70 -16.78
N LYS A 36 -26.90 23.74 -16.15
CA LYS A 36 -26.87 22.32 -16.52
C LYS A 36 -27.11 22.11 -18.02
N VAL A 37 -28.08 22.80 -18.60
CA VAL A 37 -28.45 22.63 -20.01
C VAL A 37 -27.31 23.06 -20.93
N GLY A 38 -26.62 24.17 -20.60
CA GLY A 38 -25.44 24.62 -21.34
C GLY A 38 -24.28 23.64 -21.22
N ILE A 39 -23.96 23.21 -19.99
CA ILE A 39 -22.87 22.26 -19.72
C ILE A 39 -23.08 20.92 -20.47
N LEU A 40 -24.33 20.45 -20.56
CA LEU A 40 -24.66 19.25 -21.31
C LEU A 40 -24.54 19.46 -22.83
N ALA A 41 -24.98 20.61 -23.35
CA ALA A 41 -24.85 20.93 -24.77
C ALA A 41 -23.38 21.00 -25.21
N ASP A 42 -22.53 21.67 -24.42
CA ASP A 42 -21.08 21.76 -24.67
C ASP A 42 -20.45 20.36 -24.70
N ALA A 43 -20.81 19.50 -23.75
CA ALA A 43 -20.30 18.13 -23.69
C ALA A 43 -20.79 17.26 -24.87
N GLU A 44 -22.05 17.43 -25.30
CA GLU A 44 -22.59 16.74 -26.47
C GLU A 44 -21.89 17.18 -27.76
N GLU A 45 -21.54 18.46 -27.88
CA GLU A 45 -20.77 18.99 -29.01
C GLU A 45 -19.34 18.43 -29.03
N GLU A 46 -18.64 18.43 -27.89
CA GLU A 46 -17.31 17.81 -27.78
C GLU A 46 -17.34 16.31 -28.13
N VAL A 47 -18.33 15.57 -27.63
CA VAL A 47 -18.49 14.14 -27.97
C VAL A 47 -18.73 13.96 -29.46
N LYS A 48 -19.49 14.85 -30.10
CA LYS A 48 -19.73 14.84 -31.54
C LYS A 48 -18.44 15.11 -32.31
N GLU A 49 -17.62 16.08 -31.89
CA GLU A 49 -16.31 16.33 -32.51
C GLU A 49 -15.40 15.10 -32.41
N ILE A 50 -15.36 14.42 -31.25
CA ILE A 50 -14.59 13.18 -31.10
C ILE A 50 -15.14 12.06 -31.99
N GLN A 51 -16.46 11.99 -32.17
CA GLN A 51 -17.10 11.03 -33.08
C GLN A 51 -16.77 11.34 -34.55
N GLU A 52 -16.66 12.61 -34.92
CA GLU A 52 -16.22 13.07 -36.25
C GLU A 52 -14.71 12.83 -36.47
N GLN A 53 -13.88 13.01 -35.43
CA GLN A 53 -12.47 12.61 -35.45
C GLN A 53 -12.34 11.10 -35.66
N TYR A 54 -13.22 10.32 -35.02
CA TYR A 54 -13.27 8.87 -35.24
C TYR A 54 -13.68 8.56 -36.67
N SER A 55 -14.78 9.13 -37.19
CA SER A 55 -15.22 8.84 -38.57
C SER A 55 -14.22 9.29 -39.64
N SER A 56 -13.38 10.29 -39.35
CA SER A 56 -12.28 10.75 -40.21
C SER A 56 -10.95 10.01 -40.00
N GLY A 57 -10.86 9.07 -39.04
CA GLY A 57 -9.69 8.24 -38.80
C GLY A 57 -8.59 8.84 -37.92
N LEU A 58 -8.81 10.00 -37.33
CA LEU A 58 -7.81 10.67 -36.49
C LEU A 58 -7.61 9.99 -35.12
N VAL A 59 -8.59 9.21 -34.66
CA VAL A 59 -8.56 8.49 -33.37
C VAL A 59 -9.06 7.06 -33.56
N THR A 60 -8.56 6.13 -32.75
CA THR A 60 -9.05 4.73 -32.74
C THR A 60 -10.34 4.60 -31.92
N ASN A 61 -11.09 3.50 -32.08
CA ASN A 61 -12.32 3.28 -31.30
C ASN A 61 -12.08 3.19 -29.78
N GLY A 62 -10.94 2.62 -29.36
CA GLY A 62 -10.56 2.56 -27.94
C GLY A 62 -10.28 3.94 -27.36
N GLU A 63 -9.53 4.78 -28.09
CA GLU A 63 -9.28 6.18 -27.71
C GLU A 63 -10.57 6.99 -27.69
N ARG A 64 -11.43 6.82 -28.70
CA ARG A 64 -12.76 7.45 -28.77
C ARG A 64 -13.57 7.11 -27.52
N TYR A 65 -13.69 5.83 -27.17
CA TYR A 65 -14.43 5.38 -25.98
C TYR A 65 -13.87 6.03 -24.70
N ASN A 66 -12.56 6.01 -24.50
CA ASN A 66 -11.93 6.59 -23.31
C ASN A 66 -12.14 8.10 -23.22
N LYS A 67 -11.97 8.82 -24.34
CA LYS A 67 -12.21 10.27 -24.41
C LYS A 67 -13.67 10.61 -24.10
N VAL A 68 -14.62 9.87 -24.66
CA VAL A 68 -16.06 10.08 -24.40
C VAL A 68 -16.38 9.85 -22.92
N VAL A 69 -15.88 8.77 -22.32
CA VAL A 69 -16.03 8.49 -20.89
C VAL A 69 -15.44 9.62 -20.03
N ASP A 70 -14.28 10.15 -20.40
CA ASP A 70 -13.62 11.23 -19.66
C ASP A 70 -14.37 12.57 -19.79
N ILE A 71 -14.86 12.90 -20.99
CA ILE A 71 -15.72 14.08 -21.20
C ILE A 71 -16.93 14.00 -20.28
N TRP A 72 -17.67 12.90 -20.31
CA TRP A 72 -18.84 12.73 -19.45
C TRP A 72 -18.51 12.70 -17.95
N SER A 73 -17.34 12.18 -17.56
CA SER A 73 -16.90 12.25 -16.16
C SER A 73 -16.65 13.70 -15.74
N ARG A 74 -15.96 14.48 -16.57
CA ARG A 74 -15.69 15.91 -16.32
C ARG A 74 -16.99 16.72 -16.29
N THR A 75 -17.89 16.48 -17.24
CA THR A 75 -19.22 17.13 -17.30
C THR A 75 -20.02 16.86 -16.04
N ASN A 76 -19.99 15.63 -15.53
CA ASN A 76 -20.65 15.25 -14.29
C ASN A 76 -20.11 16.03 -13.08
N ASP A 77 -18.80 16.28 -13.02
CA ASP A 77 -18.18 17.07 -11.96
C ASP A 77 -18.46 18.58 -12.10
N LEU A 78 -18.50 19.11 -13.33
CA LEU A 78 -18.92 20.49 -13.60
C LEU A 78 -20.36 20.75 -13.16
N VAL A 79 -21.28 19.84 -13.51
CA VAL A 79 -22.68 19.89 -13.06
C VAL A 79 -22.77 19.80 -11.54
N ALA A 80 -21.95 18.95 -10.90
CA ALA A 80 -21.90 18.84 -9.45
C ALA A 80 -21.45 20.16 -8.79
N LYS A 81 -20.42 20.80 -9.35
CA LYS A 81 -19.89 22.07 -8.84
C LYS A 81 -20.90 23.21 -9.00
N ALA A 82 -21.49 23.35 -10.20
CA ALA A 82 -22.54 24.34 -10.45
C ALA A 82 -23.75 24.16 -9.53
N MET A 83 -24.16 22.91 -9.31
CA MET A 83 -25.23 22.56 -8.37
C MET A 83 -24.88 22.96 -6.94
N MET A 84 -23.67 22.63 -6.44
CA MET A 84 -23.28 22.96 -5.07
C MET A 84 -23.12 24.48 -4.86
N GLU A 85 -22.63 25.22 -5.86
CA GLU A 85 -22.52 26.68 -5.79
C GLU A 85 -23.90 27.37 -5.75
N HIS A 86 -24.87 26.89 -6.53
CA HIS A 86 -26.26 27.37 -6.49
C HIS A 86 -26.95 26.97 -5.19
N LEU A 87 -26.79 25.72 -4.76
CA LEU A 87 -27.47 25.21 -3.58
C LEU A 87 -26.88 25.77 -2.28
N GLY A 88 -25.59 26.10 -2.26
CA GLY A 88 -24.86 26.51 -1.05
C GLY A 88 -24.98 27.96 -0.67
N SER A 89 -25.56 28.81 -1.52
CA SER A 89 -25.76 30.22 -1.21
C SER A 89 -27.12 30.74 -1.65
N GLU A 90 -27.69 31.64 -0.87
CA GLU A 90 -28.95 32.30 -1.17
C GLU A 90 -28.81 33.82 -1.04
N GLU A 91 -29.59 34.55 -1.85
CA GLU A 91 -29.65 36.00 -1.78
C GLU A 91 -30.78 36.45 -0.86
N VAL A 92 -30.44 37.20 0.18
CA VAL A 92 -31.41 37.74 1.13
C VAL A 92 -31.33 39.26 1.20
N LYS A 93 -32.48 39.90 1.44
CA LYS A 93 -32.53 41.34 1.70
C LYS A 93 -32.12 41.60 3.14
N ALA A 94 -30.97 42.22 3.32
CA ALA A 94 -30.51 42.66 4.64
C ALA A 94 -31.42 43.78 5.20
N ALA A 95 -31.33 44.03 6.50
CA ALA A 95 -32.13 45.05 7.19
C ALA A 95 -31.99 46.48 6.60
N ASN A 96 -30.93 46.75 5.86
CA ASN A 96 -30.67 48.01 5.16
C ASN A 96 -31.22 48.05 3.71
N GLY A 97 -31.99 47.04 3.31
CA GLY A 97 -32.58 46.92 1.97
C GLY A 97 -31.62 46.47 0.87
N LYS A 98 -30.33 46.22 1.18
CA LYS A 98 -29.36 45.69 0.21
C LYS A 98 -29.45 44.17 0.14
N THR A 99 -29.32 43.63 -1.07
CA THR A 99 -29.19 42.19 -1.28
C THR A 99 -27.80 41.74 -0.82
N VAL A 100 -27.75 40.77 0.08
CA VAL A 100 -26.52 40.16 0.58
C VAL A 100 -26.60 38.66 0.33
N ARG A 101 -25.50 38.06 -0.11
CA ARG A 101 -25.37 36.62 -0.30
C ARG A 101 -25.01 35.98 1.04
N GLN A 102 -25.81 35.02 1.49
CA GLN A 102 -25.55 34.24 2.70
C GLN A 102 -25.49 32.73 2.37
N PRO A 103 -24.90 31.90 3.25
CA PRO A 103 -25.03 30.45 3.13
C PRO A 103 -26.51 30.04 3.10
N SER A 104 -26.84 29.11 2.21
CA SER A 104 -28.21 28.67 1.98
C SER A 104 -28.78 27.91 3.17
N PHE A 105 -30.05 28.16 3.49
CA PHE A 105 -30.80 27.40 4.49
C PHE A 105 -31.61 26.25 3.85
N ASN A 106 -31.26 25.85 2.62
CA ASN A 106 -31.82 24.67 2.00
C ASN A 106 -31.51 23.41 2.83
N SER A 107 -32.53 22.62 3.17
CA SER A 107 -32.39 21.45 4.04
C SER A 107 -31.43 20.40 3.49
N ILE A 108 -31.41 20.15 2.18
CA ILE A 108 -30.52 19.15 1.56
C ILE A 108 -29.07 19.63 1.66
N TYR A 109 -28.82 20.92 1.40
CA TYR A 109 -27.50 21.51 1.59
C TYR A 109 -27.05 21.43 3.05
N MET A 110 -27.90 21.87 3.98
CA MET A 110 -27.61 21.81 5.43
C MET A 110 -27.25 20.39 5.89
N MET A 111 -27.94 19.37 5.39
CA MET A 111 -27.66 17.97 5.75
C MET A 111 -26.29 17.46 5.27
N ALA A 112 -25.82 17.91 4.10
CA ALA A 112 -24.51 17.55 3.57
C ALA A 112 -23.39 18.41 4.14
N ASP A 113 -23.58 19.73 4.24
CA ASP A 113 -22.59 20.66 4.79
C ASP A 113 -22.31 20.39 6.28
N SER A 114 -23.36 20.07 7.05
CA SER A 114 -23.20 19.64 8.45
C SER A 114 -22.59 18.25 8.61
N GLY A 115 -22.49 17.45 7.54
CA GLY A 115 -22.05 16.06 7.59
C GLY A 115 -23.03 15.11 8.28
N ALA A 116 -24.27 15.55 8.58
CA ALA A 116 -25.26 14.74 9.27
C ALA A 116 -25.65 13.49 8.46
N ARG A 117 -26.04 13.68 7.20
CA ARG A 117 -26.30 12.60 6.23
C ARG A 117 -26.44 13.18 4.84
N GLY A 118 -25.69 12.65 3.89
CA GLY A 118 -25.64 13.20 2.54
C GLY A 118 -24.20 13.43 2.13
N SER A 119 -23.90 13.21 0.86
CA SER A 119 -22.64 13.64 0.26
C SER A 119 -22.94 14.45 -0.99
N ALA A 120 -21.98 15.26 -1.45
CA ALA A 120 -22.08 15.97 -2.72
C ALA A 120 -22.45 15.02 -3.87
N ALA A 121 -21.92 13.79 -3.87
CA ALA A 121 -22.25 12.76 -4.84
C ALA A 121 -23.73 12.31 -4.78
N GLN A 122 -24.33 12.23 -3.60
CA GLN A 122 -25.75 11.90 -3.43
C GLN A 122 -26.66 13.07 -3.85
N ILE A 123 -26.31 14.30 -3.45
CA ILE A 123 -27.04 15.50 -3.87
C ILE A 123 -26.99 15.66 -5.39
N ARG A 124 -25.83 15.38 -6.00
CA ARG A 124 -25.65 15.38 -7.46
C ARG A 124 -26.65 14.48 -8.17
N GLN A 125 -26.90 13.28 -7.66
CA GLN A 125 -27.91 12.39 -8.26
C GLN A 125 -29.34 12.89 -8.09
N LEU A 126 -29.62 13.66 -7.03
CA LEU A 126 -30.94 14.24 -6.77
C LEU A 126 -31.26 15.42 -7.69
N ALA A 127 -30.30 16.34 -7.87
CA ALA A 127 -30.56 17.64 -8.50
C ALA A 127 -29.62 18.01 -9.66
N GLY A 128 -28.48 17.33 -9.83
CA GLY A 128 -27.55 17.52 -10.93
C GLY A 128 -27.83 16.59 -12.10
N MET A 129 -26.98 15.59 -12.28
CA MET A 129 -27.18 14.46 -13.18
C MET A 129 -26.70 13.18 -12.48
N ARG A 130 -27.21 12.01 -12.88
CA ARG A 130 -26.78 10.75 -12.25
C ARG A 130 -25.41 10.27 -12.76
N GLY A 131 -25.06 10.60 -14.00
CA GLY A 131 -23.74 10.35 -14.59
C GLY A 131 -23.58 8.97 -15.25
N LEU A 132 -22.35 8.45 -15.27
CA LEU A 132 -21.98 7.19 -15.92
C LEU A 132 -22.21 5.98 -15.01
N MET A 133 -22.68 4.87 -15.59
CA MET A 133 -22.96 3.62 -14.85
C MET A 133 -21.99 2.52 -15.28
N ALA A 134 -21.69 1.59 -14.37
CA ALA A 134 -20.87 0.43 -14.69
C ALA A 134 -21.71 -0.76 -15.13
N LYS A 135 -21.22 -1.51 -16.12
CA LYS A 135 -21.74 -2.83 -16.50
C LYS A 135 -21.34 -3.89 -15.46
N PRO A 136 -21.98 -5.08 -15.48
CA PRO A 136 -21.61 -6.16 -14.57
C PRO A 136 -20.16 -6.63 -14.71
N ASP A 137 -19.55 -6.50 -15.89
CA ASP A 137 -18.14 -6.80 -16.14
C ASP A 137 -17.17 -5.75 -15.54
N GLY A 138 -17.68 -4.60 -15.09
CA GLY A 138 -16.89 -3.48 -14.55
C GLY A 138 -16.54 -2.39 -15.56
N SER A 139 -16.81 -2.59 -16.85
CA SER A 139 -16.64 -1.55 -17.87
C SER A 139 -17.69 -0.44 -17.71
N ILE A 140 -17.34 0.79 -18.10
CA ILE A 140 -18.25 1.94 -18.01
C ILE A 140 -19.15 1.98 -19.25
N ILE A 141 -20.42 2.30 -19.07
CA ILE A 141 -21.34 2.51 -20.20
C ILE A 141 -21.10 3.93 -20.72
N GLU A 142 -20.73 4.07 -21.99
CA GLU A 142 -20.42 5.36 -22.62
C GLU A 142 -21.63 6.31 -22.68
N THR A 143 -22.85 5.78 -22.61
CA THR A 143 -24.09 6.57 -22.56
C THR A 143 -24.43 6.95 -21.11
N PRO A 144 -24.30 8.25 -20.73
CA PRO A 144 -24.59 8.69 -19.37
C PRO A 144 -26.10 8.81 -19.11
N ILE A 145 -26.45 8.87 -17.82
CA ILE A 145 -27.76 9.30 -17.36
C ILE A 145 -27.68 10.80 -17.06
N THR A 146 -28.10 11.61 -18.03
CA THR A 146 -28.16 13.09 -17.94
C THR A 146 -29.27 13.60 -17.03
N ALA A 147 -30.30 12.79 -16.80
CA ALA A 147 -31.39 13.08 -15.89
C ALA A 147 -30.98 12.90 -14.41
N ASN A 148 -31.72 13.55 -13.52
CA ASN A 148 -31.64 13.37 -12.06
C ASN A 148 -32.94 12.80 -11.47
N PHE A 149 -32.96 12.52 -10.16
CA PHE A 149 -34.15 11.95 -9.52
C PHE A 149 -35.34 12.92 -9.46
N ARG A 150 -35.11 14.24 -9.44
CA ARG A 150 -36.19 15.23 -9.50
C ARG A 150 -36.87 15.27 -10.88
N GLU A 151 -36.09 15.17 -11.95
CA GLU A 151 -36.57 15.15 -13.33
C GLU A 151 -37.23 13.82 -13.70
N GLY A 152 -36.80 12.73 -13.06
CA GLY A 152 -37.24 11.37 -13.36
C GLY A 152 -36.34 10.69 -14.41
N LEU A 153 -36.40 9.36 -14.45
CA LEU A 153 -35.58 8.54 -15.36
C LEU A 153 -36.46 7.92 -16.44
N THR A 154 -35.96 7.89 -17.68
CA THR A 154 -36.60 7.11 -18.75
C THR A 154 -36.44 5.61 -18.50
N VAL A 155 -37.24 4.78 -19.17
CA VAL A 155 -37.16 3.31 -19.03
C VAL A 155 -35.76 2.78 -19.32
N LEU A 156 -35.09 3.31 -20.35
CA LEU A 156 -33.74 2.90 -20.72
C LEU A 156 -32.71 3.32 -19.65
N GLN A 157 -32.75 4.57 -19.19
CA GLN A 157 -31.85 5.06 -18.14
C GLN A 157 -32.04 4.31 -16.82
N TYR A 158 -33.29 4.02 -16.45
CA TYR A 158 -33.59 3.20 -15.29
C TYR A 158 -33.02 1.78 -15.45
N PHE A 159 -33.27 1.13 -16.59
CA PHE A 159 -32.76 -0.22 -16.88
C PHE A 159 -31.22 -0.30 -16.83
N ILE A 160 -30.53 0.68 -17.42
CA ILE A 160 -29.07 0.82 -17.34
C ILE A 160 -28.61 0.90 -15.87
N SER A 161 -29.27 1.73 -15.05
CA SER A 161 -28.93 1.87 -13.64
C SER A 161 -29.12 0.59 -12.81
N THR A 162 -30.03 -0.31 -13.22
CA THR A 162 -30.29 -1.55 -12.48
C THR A 162 -29.13 -2.54 -12.49
N HIS A 163 -28.28 -2.50 -13.52
CA HIS A 163 -27.13 -3.41 -13.64
C HIS A 163 -26.11 -3.14 -12.55
N GLY A 164 -25.69 -1.88 -12.42
CA GLY A 164 -24.79 -1.45 -11.35
C GLY A 164 -25.40 -1.70 -9.97
N ALA A 165 -26.65 -1.30 -9.76
CA ALA A 165 -27.33 -1.49 -8.47
C ALA A 165 -27.39 -2.97 -8.03
N ARG A 166 -27.74 -3.88 -8.96
CA ARG A 166 -27.79 -5.33 -8.67
C ARG A 166 -26.41 -5.89 -8.39
N LYS A 167 -25.38 -5.50 -9.16
CA LYS A 167 -24.00 -5.91 -8.91
C LYS A 167 -23.52 -5.44 -7.55
N GLY A 168 -23.72 -4.17 -7.20
CA GLY A 168 -23.33 -3.63 -5.89
C GLY A 168 -23.99 -4.35 -4.72
N LEU A 169 -25.28 -4.72 -4.85
CA LEU A 169 -26.00 -5.55 -3.87
C LEU A 169 -25.41 -6.95 -3.74
N ALA A 170 -25.17 -7.63 -4.86
CA ALA A 170 -24.59 -8.98 -4.87
C ALA A 170 -23.17 -8.99 -4.31
N ASP A 171 -22.33 -8.02 -4.70
CA ASP A 171 -20.96 -7.86 -4.20
C ASP A 171 -20.95 -7.60 -2.69
N THR A 172 -21.85 -6.75 -2.19
CA THR A 172 -21.97 -6.50 -0.75
C THR A 172 -22.29 -7.79 0.01
N ALA A 173 -23.27 -8.56 -0.48
CA ALA A 173 -23.67 -9.82 0.15
C ALA A 173 -22.54 -10.88 0.14
N LEU A 174 -21.83 -11.03 -0.98
CA LEU A 174 -20.77 -12.02 -1.13
C LEU A 174 -19.47 -11.61 -0.43
N LYS A 175 -19.05 -10.35 -0.55
CA LYS A 175 -17.75 -9.88 -0.03
C LYS A 175 -17.74 -9.72 1.49
N THR A 176 -18.91 -9.54 2.12
CA THR A 176 -19.04 -9.54 3.59
C THR A 176 -18.49 -10.84 4.20
N ALA A 177 -18.77 -11.99 3.58
CA ALA A 177 -18.26 -13.28 4.05
C ALA A 177 -16.72 -13.35 3.99
N ASN A 178 -16.11 -12.81 2.93
CA ASN A 178 -14.66 -12.77 2.78
C ASN A 178 -13.99 -11.90 3.86
N SER A 179 -14.60 -10.76 4.20
CA SER A 179 -14.10 -9.89 5.27
C SER A 179 -14.23 -10.52 6.66
N GLY A 180 -15.37 -11.14 6.95
CA GLY A 180 -15.56 -11.89 8.20
C GLY A 180 -14.55 -13.04 8.33
N TYR A 181 -14.29 -13.74 7.23
CA TYR A 181 -13.29 -14.80 7.18
C TYR A 181 -11.86 -14.26 7.38
N LEU A 182 -11.49 -13.13 6.77
CA LEU A 182 -10.20 -12.48 7.01
C LEU A 182 -10.06 -12.07 8.48
N THR A 183 -11.09 -11.44 9.06
CA THR A 183 -11.10 -11.03 10.47
C THR A 183 -10.87 -12.23 11.39
N ARG A 184 -11.56 -13.35 11.14
CA ARG A 184 -11.33 -14.59 11.88
C ARG A 184 -9.87 -15.04 11.82
N ARG A 185 -9.28 -15.09 10.61
CA ARG A 185 -7.87 -15.48 10.42
C ARG A 185 -6.88 -14.53 11.14
N LEU A 186 -7.15 -13.23 11.10
CA LEU A 186 -6.34 -12.24 11.81
C LEU A 186 -6.40 -12.45 13.33
N VAL A 187 -7.57 -12.77 13.89
CA VAL A 187 -7.70 -13.11 15.32
C VAL A 187 -6.95 -14.42 15.62
N ASP A 188 -7.08 -15.44 14.77
CA ASP A 188 -6.45 -16.74 14.99
C ASP A 188 -4.91 -16.65 15.03
N VAL A 189 -4.31 -15.78 14.22
CA VAL A 189 -2.85 -15.58 14.24
C VAL A 189 -2.38 -14.65 15.36
N ALA A 190 -3.20 -13.66 15.75
CA ALA A 190 -2.79 -12.60 16.67
C ALA A 190 -3.24 -12.79 18.12
N GLN A 191 -4.19 -13.68 18.40
CA GLN A 191 -4.82 -13.82 19.72
C GLN A 191 -3.79 -13.94 20.86
N ASP A 192 -2.71 -14.70 20.69
CA ASP A 192 -1.74 -14.96 21.75
C ASP A 192 -0.90 -13.73 22.14
N LEU A 193 -1.04 -12.62 21.41
CA LEU A 193 -0.30 -11.39 21.67
C LEU A 193 -0.98 -10.53 22.75
N VAL A 194 -0.44 -10.62 23.96
CA VAL A 194 -0.86 -9.86 25.14
C VAL A 194 0.29 -8.97 25.61
N VAL A 195 -0.02 -7.83 26.23
CA VAL A 195 0.99 -7.00 26.88
C VAL A 195 1.44 -7.66 28.19
N THR A 196 2.65 -8.19 28.22
CA THR A 196 3.16 -9.01 29.33
C THR A 196 4.18 -8.29 30.20
N GLU A 197 4.87 -7.28 29.67
CA GLU A 197 5.94 -6.56 30.36
C GLU A 197 5.76 -5.04 30.22
N ALA A 198 6.38 -4.26 31.09
CA ALA A 198 6.38 -2.80 30.98
C ALA A 198 7.32 -2.33 29.87
N ASP A 199 8.54 -2.87 29.84
CA ASP A 199 9.59 -2.51 28.91
C ASP A 199 10.49 -3.71 28.63
N CYS A 200 10.80 -3.97 27.36
CA CYS A 200 11.75 -5.01 26.94
C CYS A 200 13.20 -4.51 26.85
N GLY A 201 13.46 -3.21 27.04
CA GLY A 201 14.80 -2.62 26.98
C GLY A 201 15.42 -2.53 25.59
N THR A 202 14.62 -2.64 24.52
CA THR A 202 15.13 -2.53 23.14
C THR A 202 15.27 -1.07 22.73
N ASP A 203 16.42 -0.74 22.14
CA ASP A 203 16.69 0.55 21.51
C ASP A 203 16.30 0.54 20.02
N LYS A 204 15.93 -0.62 19.47
CA LYS A 204 15.54 -0.78 18.06
C LYS A 204 14.15 -0.19 17.81
N GLY A 205 14.03 0.61 16.76
CA GLY A 205 12.77 1.19 16.33
C GLY A 205 12.54 1.08 14.83
N LEU A 206 11.40 1.61 14.41
CA LEU A 206 11.09 1.86 13.00
C LEU A 206 11.17 3.36 12.74
N VAL A 207 11.75 3.70 11.60
CA VAL A 207 11.74 5.06 11.09
C VAL A 207 10.32 5.43 10.64
N MET A 208 9.78 6.51 11.20
CA MET A 208 8.50 7.09 10.78
C MET A 208 8.72 8.42 10.10
N THR A 209 8.12 8.57 8.92
CA THR A 209 8.12 9.79 8.09
C THR A 209 6.69 10.15 7.68
N PRO A 210 6.40 11.41 7.32
CA PRO A 210 5.13 11.75 6.69
C PRO A 210 4.99 11.01 5.36
N ILE A 211 3.76 10.60 5.00
CA ILE A 211 3.49 10.00 3.71
C ILE A 211 3.16 11.12 2.73
N VAL A 212 4.08 11.36 1.80
CA VAL A 212 3.94 12.36 0.74
C VAL A 212 3.70 11.64 -0.59
N GLU A 213 2.62 11.99 -1.28
CA GLU A 213 2.29 11.45 -2.60
C GLU A 213 2.04 12.61 -3.57
N GLY A 214 2.91 12.75 -4.59
CA GLY A 214 2.76 13.80 -5.60
C GLY A 214 2.67 15.20 -4.99
N GLY A 215 3.55 15.52 -4.04
CA GLY A 215 3.60 16.81 -3.34
C GLY A 215 2.50 17.06 -2.30
N ASP A 216 1.49 16.20 -2.17
CA ASP A 216 0.51 16.28 -1.08
C ASP A 216 0.94 15.43 0.11
N VAL A 217 0.90 16.02 1.30
CA VAL A 217 1.03 15.27 2.55
C VAL A 217 -0.29 14.54 2.79
N VAL A 218 -0.33 13.26 2.41
CA VAL A 218 -1.52 12.41 2.59
C VAL A 218 -1.72 12.08 4.06
N GLU A 219 -0.63 11.81 4.77
CA GLU A 219 -0.66 11.57 6.20
C GLU A 219 0.53 12.27 6.89
N PRO A 220 0.25 13.24 7.78
CA PRO A 220 1.31 13.97 8.45
C PRO A 220 1.99 13.10 9.51
N LEU A 221 3.26 13.40 9.80
CA LEU A 221 4.06 12.67 10.79
C LEU A 221 3.35 12.60 12.14
N TYR A 222 2.74 13.72 12.55
CA TYR A 222 2.10 13.93 13.83
C TYR A 222 0.99 12.89 14.11
N GLU A 223 0.23 12.49 13.08
CA GLU A 223 -0.86 11.51 13.19
C GLU A 223 -0.30 10.07 13.31
N ARG A 224 0.78 9.77 12.58
CA ARG A 224 1.45 8.45 12.60
C ARG A 224 2.15 8.15 13.91
N VAL A 225 2.77 9.17 14.52
CA VAL A 225 3.57 9.02 15.75
C VAL A 225 2.75 9.20 17.04
N LEU A 226 1.52 9.70 16.96
CA LEU A 226 0.68 9.93 18.12
C LEU A 226 0.49 8.66 18.95
N GLY A 227 0.82 8.73 20.24
CA GLY A 227 0.70 7.61 21.16
C GLY A 227 1.75 6.50 20.96
N ARG A 228 2.84 6.78 20.25
CA ARG A 228 4.03 5.91 20.19
C ARG A 228 5.11 6.36 21.16
N VAL A 229 6.10 5.50 21.38
CA VAL A 229 7.26 5.79 22.24
C VAL A 229 8.48 5.97 21.35
N ILE A 230 9.28 6.99 21.62
CA ILE A 230 10.53 7.27 20.91
C ILE A 230 11.58 6.20 21.27
N ALA A 231 12.31 5.70 20.28
CA ALA A 231 13.41 4.75 20.49
C ALA A 231 14.75 5.46 20.70
N GLU A 232 15.02 6.53 19.95
CA GLU A 232 16.28 7.29 20.00
C GLU A 232 16.04 8.78 20.24
N ASP A 233 16.98 9.46 20.91
CA ASP A 233 16.89 10.89 21.20
C ASP A 233 16.64 11.73 19.94
N VAL A 234 15.59 12.55 19.95
CA VAL A 234 15.24 13.39 18.80
C VAL A 234 15.98 14.71 18.90
N ILE A 235 16.82 15.00 17.90
CA ILE A 235 17.66 16.19 17.84
C ILE A 235 16.98 17.26 16.97
N GLN A 236 17.09 18.53 17.37
CA GLN A 236 16.55 19.64 16.59
C GLN A 236 17.31 19.80 15.24
N PRO A 237 16.59 20.03 14.11
CA PRO A 237 17.23 20.31 12.83
C PRO A 237 18.17 21.53 12.91
N GLY A 238 19.45 21.35 12.56
CA GLY A 238 20.47 22.42 12.59
C GLY A 238 21.10 22.71 13.95
N GLY A 239 20.81 21.92 14.99
CA GLY A 239 21.40 22.04 16.33
C GLY A 239 21.89 20.71 16.90
N LYS A 240 22.54 20.76 18.07
CA LYS A 240 22.89 19.57 18.90
C LYS A 240 21.99 19.41 20.11
N LYS A 241 20.90 20.18 20.20
CA LYS A 241 20.01 20.17 21.35
C LYS A 241 19.01 19.03 21.19
N VAL A 242 19.00 18.11 22.15
CA VAL A 242 17.97 17.08 22.28
C VAL A 242 16.64 17.74 22.64
N VAL A 243 15.61 17.45 21.86
CA VAL A 243 14.25 17.96 22.02
C VAL A 243 13.42 16.99 22.86
N LEU A 244 13.59 15.70 22.60
CA LEU A 244 12.87 14.60 23.22
C LEU A 244 13.86 13.49 23.54
N ASP A 245 13.84 13.03 24.78
CA ASP A 245 14.65 11.91 25.23
C ASP A 245 14.02 10.59 24.78
N ALA A 246 14.86 9.57 24.55
CA ALA A 246 14.44 8.20 24.30
C ALA A 246 13.50 7.67 25.41
N GLY A 247 12.52 6.84 25.03
CA GLY A 247 11.51 6.31 25.94
C GLY A 247 10.33 7.26 26.26
N THR A 248 10.32 8.47 25.69
CA THR A 248 9.21 9.41 25.85
C THR A 248 7.97 8.95 25.06
N LEU A 249 6.80 8.94 25.73
CA LEU A 249 5.51 8.67 25.09
C LEU A 249 4.99 9.95 24.45
N LEU A 250 4.75 9.90 23.13
CA LEU A 250 4.23 11.02 22.36
C LEU A 250 2.75 11.24 22.64
N ASP A 251 2.44 12.38 23.25
CA ASP A 251 1.09 12.90 23.46
C ASP A 251 0.81 14.06 22.50
N GLU A 252 -0.41 14.59 22.54
CA GLU A 252 -0.85 15.67 21.66
C GLU A 252 0.06 16.92 21.76
N LYS A 253 0.64 17.20 22.94
CA LYS A 253 1.53 18.35 23.15
C LYS A 253 2.92 18.13 22.54
N TRP A 254 3.46 16.93 22.69
CA TRP A 254 4.74 16.58 22.07
C TRP A 254 4.64 16.57 20.57
N VAL A 255 3.51 16.12 20.05
CA VAL A 255 3.21 16.06 18.63
C VAL A 255 3.10 17.48 18.03
N GLU A 256 2.41 18.42 18.69
CA GLU A 256 2.43 19.85 18.30
C GLU A 256 3.85 20.43 18.31
N ARG A 257 4.65 20.09 19.32
CA ARG A 257 6.03 20.56 19.44
C ARG A 257 6.97 20.01 18.37
N LEU A 258 6.76 18.76 17.92
CA LEU A 258 7.49 18.19 16.78
C LEU A 258 7.22 18.98 15.50
N GLU A 259 5.97 19.41 15.31
CA GLU A 259 5.56 20.21 14.15
C GLU A 259 6.13 21.64 14.21
N GLU A 260 6.08 22.31 15.37
CA GLU A 260 6.70 23.63 15.58
C GLU A 260 8.19 23.62 15.26
N LEU A 261 8.88 22.52 15.58
CA LEU A 261 10.31 22.35 15.34
C LEU A 261 10.62 21.80 13.94
N SER A 262 9.60 21.55 13.13
CA SER A 262 9.72 21.03 11.76
C SER A 262 10.55 19.74 11.68
N ILE A 263 10.34 18.82 12.63
CA ILE A 263 10.97 17.50 12.60
C ILE A 263 10.16 16.61 11.65
N ASP A 264 10.84 16.03 10.67
CA ASP A 264 10.27 15.25 9.57
C ASP A 264 10.47 13.73 9.70
N GLN A 265 11.40 13.31 10.56
CA GLN A 265 11.71 11.91 10.82
C GLN A 265 11.84 11.64 12.32
N VAL A 266 11.22 10.56 12.80
CA VAL A 266 11.36 10.10 14.18
C VAL A 266 11.50 8.58 14.20
N ILE A 267 12.43 8.06 15.00
CA ILE A 267 12.58 6.62 15.23
C ILE A 267 11.72 6.25 16.44
N VAL A 268 10.71 5.41 16.22
CA VAL A 268 9.75 5.00 17.24
C VAL A 268 9.85 3.51 17.52
N ARG A 269 9.61 3.12 18.77
CA ARG A 269 9.48 1.71 19.12
C ARG A 269 8.26 1.09 18.43
N SER A 270 8.38 -0.18 18.08
CA SER A 270 7.34 -0.94 17.37
C SER A 270 7.12 -2.30 18.04
N PRO A 271 5.90 -2.87 17.95
CA PRO A 271 5.68 -4.28 18.25
C PRO A 271 6.60 -5.21 17.46
N ILE A 272 7.03 -4.86 16.24
CA ILE A 272 7.91 -5.70 15.42
C ILE A 272 9.29 -5.84 16.06
N THR A 273 9.87 -4.73 16.53
CA THR A 273 11.22 -4.70 17.14
C THR A 273 11.25 -5.09 18.62
N CYS A 274 10.11 -5.50 19.19
CA CYS A 274 10.01 -5.84 20.61
C CYS A 274 10.75 -7.15 20.96
N ASP A 275 11.68 -7.09 21.90
CA ASP A 275 12.50 -8.22 22.35
C ASP A 275 11.82 -9.13 23.41
N THR A 276 10.63 -8.75 23.91
CA THR A 276 9.84 -9.61 24.81
C THR A 276 9.55 -10.97 24.14
N ARG A 277 9.92 -12.06 24.81
CA ARG A 277 9.80 -13.45 24.31
C ARG A 277 8.35 -13.85 24.09
N TYR A 278 7.51 -13.69 25.10
CA TYR A 278 6.09 -14.04 25.05
C TYR A 278 5.24 -12.80 25.26
N GLY A 279 4.60 -12.33 24.19
CA GLY A 279 3.82 -11.09 24.21
C GLY A 279 4.58 -9.89 23.64
N VAL A 280 4.19 -8.70 24.10
CA VAL A 280 4.79 -7.40 23.74
C VAL A 280 4.90 -6.55 25.00
N CYS A 281 5.92 -5.70 25.09
CA CYS A 281 6.01 -4.75 26.20
C CYS A 281 5.15 -3.50 25.99
N ALA A 282 4.74 -2.85 27.09
CA ALA A 282 3.89 -1.66 27.03
C ALA A 282 4.57 -0.48 26.30
N GLN A 283 5.89 -0.35 26.35
CA GLN A 283 6.61 0.71 25.64
C GLN A 283 6.62 0.52 24.12
N CYS A 284 6.84 -0.70 23.61
CA CYS A 284 6.83 -0.98 22.18
C CYS A 284 5.44 -0.79 21.55
N TYR A 285 4.35 -0.98 22.31
CA TYR A 285 2.99 -0.72 21.82
C TYR A 285 2.54 0.74 22.03
N GLY A 286 2.98 1.36 23.13
CA GLY A 286 2.71 2.74 23.51
C GLY A 286 1.32 2.95 24.14
N ARG A 287 0.51 3.83 23.54
CA ARG A 287 -0.81 4.24 24.04
C ARG A 287 -1.92 3.31 23.53
N ASP A 288 -2.81 2.93 24.44
CA ASP A 288 -4.13 2.39 24.15
C ASP A 288 -5.02 3.52 23.60
N LEU A 289 -5.38 3.39 22.32
CA LEU A 289 -6.15 4.39 21.58
C LEU A 289 -7.61 4.48 22.06
N ALA A 290 -8.15 3.43 22.68
CA ALA A 290 -9.53 3.43 23.18
C ALA A 290 -9.65 4.15 24.53
N ARG A 291 -8.66 4.00 25.42
CA ARG A 291 -8.67 4.62 26.76
C ARG A 291 -7.86 5.90 26.87
N GLY A 292 -7.01 6.19 25.89
CA GLY A 292 -6.19 7.39 25.85
C GLY A 292 -5.03 7.40 26.86
N LYS A 293 -4.59 6.23 27.33
CA LYS A 293 -3.50 6.08 28.30
C LYS A 293 -2.49 5.07 27.80
N ARG A 294 -1.29 5.02 28.39
CA ARG A 294 -0.33 3.94 28.14
C ARG A 294 -1.02 2.58 28.33
N VAL A 295 -0.77 1.66 27.41
CA VAL A 295 -1.39 0.33 27.44
C VAL A 295 -1.03 -0.37 28.76
N LYS A 296 -2.01 -1.06 29.34
CA LYS A 296 -1.80 -1.79 30.60
C LYS A 296 -1.32 -3.20 30.32
N ARG A 297 -0.56 -3.74 31.28
CA ARG A 297 -0.27 -5.17 31.32
C ARG A 297 -1.56 -5.97 31.36
N GLY A 298 -1.58 -7.08 30.62
CA GLY A 298 -2.73 -7.95 30.43
C GLY A 298 -3.63 -7.56 29.25
N GLU A 299 -3.44 -6.42 28.58
CA GLU A 299 -4.28 -6.05 27.44
C GLU A 299 -4.01 -6.97 26.24
N ALA A 300 -5.06 -7.53 25.65
CA ALA A 300 -4.98 -8.42 24.48
C ALA A 300 -4.85 -7.63 23.17
N VAL A 301 -3.70 -7.00 22.98
CA VAL A 301 -3.41 -6.13 21.83
C VAL A 301 -3.52 -6.83 20.47
N GLY A 302 -3.26 -8.14 20.43
CA GLY A 302 -3.43 -8.94 19.22
C GLY A 302 -4.87 -9.03 18.72
N VAL A 303 -5.81 -9.30 19.62
CA VAL A 303 -7.25 -9.35 19.29
C VAL A 303 -7.75 -7.96 18.89
N ILE A 304 -7.32 -6.91 19.62
CA ILE A 304 -7.68 -5.52 19.30
C ILE A 304 -7.19 -5.17 17.90
N ALA A 305 -5.92 -5.46 17.57
CA ALA A 305 -5.36 -5.19 16.25
C ALA A 305 -6.12 -5.90 15.13
N ALA A 306 -6.41 -7.19 15.31
CA ALA A 306 -7.19 -7.96 14.33
C ALA A 306 -8.59 -7.38 14.10
N GLN A 307 -9.28 -6.94 15.16
CA GLN A 307 -10.60 -6.30 15.05
C GLN A 307 -10.53 -4.91 14.41
N SER A 308 -9.52 -4.11 14.76
CA SER A 308 -9.30 -2.77 14.19
C SER A 308 -8.97 -2.80 12.69
N ILE A 309 -8.54 -3.96 12.15
CA ILE A 309 -8.34 -4.17 10.71
C ILE A 309 -9.60 -4.79 10.08
N GLY A 310 -10.17 -5.80 10.73
CA GLY A 310 -11.27 -6.60 10.18
C GLY A 310 -12.65 -5.93 10.18
N GLU A 311 -13.01 -5.20 11.23
CA GLU A 311 -14.30 -4.49 11.30
C GLU A 311 -14.40 -3.41 10.21
N PRO A 312 -13.40 -2.52 10.05
CA PRO A 312 -13.44 -1.56 8.96
C PRO A 312 -13.36 -2.23 7.59
N GLY A 313 -12.63 -3.35 7.46
CA GLY A 313 -12.59 -4.15 6.23
C GLY A 313 -13.98 -4.62 5.80
N THR A 314 -14.83 -4.97 6.76
CA THR A 314 -16.23 -5.35 6.50
C THR A 314 -17.04 -4.13 6.10
N GLN A 315 -16.79 -2.99 6.74
CA GLN A 315 -17.40 -1.72 6.38
C GLN A 315 -17.05 -1.29 4.94
N LEU A 316 -15.83 -1.56 4.45
CA LEU A 316 -15.44 -1.29 3.05
C LEU A 316 -16.36 -2.00 2.06
N THR A 317 -16.64 -3.28 2.34
CA THR A 317 -17.53 -4.09 1.48
C THR A 317 -18.97 -3.60 1.52
N MET A 318 -19.44 -3.08 2.66
CA MET A 318 -20.80 -2.56 2.82
C MET A 318 -20.99 -1.15 2.22
N ARG A 319 -19.99 -0.25 2.32
CA ARG A 319 -20.08 1.12 1.76
C ARG A 319 -20.21 1.15 0.24
N THR A 320 -19.71 0.11 -0.43
CA THR A 320 -19.88 -0.10 -1.88
C THR A 320 -21.35 -0.04 -2.31
N PHE A 321 -22.29 -0.46 -1.46
CA PHE A 321 -23.73 -0.44 -1.75
C PHE A 321 -24.24 0.93 -2.20
N HIS A 322 -23.71 2.01 -1.63
CA HIS A 322 -24.15 3.38 -1.95
C HIS A 322 -23.54 3.94 -3.24
N ILE A 323 -22.48 3.32 -3.75
CA ILE A 323 -21.72 3.77 -4.93
C ILE A 323 -21.98 2.85 -6.13
N GLY A 324 -22.32 1.56 -5.91
CA GLY A 324 -22.33 0.49 -6.91
C GLY A 324 -23.20 0.70 -8.16
N GLY A 325 -24.03 1.75 -8.21
CA GLY A 325 -24.72 2.18 -9.43
C GLY A 325 -23.92 3.16 -10.28
N ALA A 326 -23.26 4.14 -9.66
CA ALA A 326 -22.64 5.28 -10.34
C ALA A 326 -21.11 5.14 -10.36
N ALA A 327 -20.54 5.12 -11.57
CA ALA A 327 -19.11 5.17 -11.75
C ALA A 327 -18.63 6.62 -11.57
N SER A 328 -17.81 6.85 -10.55
CA SER A 328 -16.99 8.06 -10.43
C SER A 328 -15.54 7.67 -10.73
N ARG A 329 -15.09 7.96 -11.93
CA ARG A 329 -13.66 7.95 -12.26
C ARG A 329 -13.11 9.30 -11.84
N SER A 330 -12.03 9.33 -11.05
CA SER A 330 -11.24 10.55 -10.94
C SER A 330 -10.62 10.83 -12.31
N ALA A 331 -10.72 12.07 -12.80
CA ALA A 331 -10.07 12.46 -14.04
C ALA A 331 -8.59 12.04 -13.99
N SER A 332 -8.11 11.41 -15.06
CA SER A 332 -6.72 10.99 -15.12
C SER A 332 -5.80 12.21 -15.02
N VAL A 333 -4.84 12.14 -14.10
CA VAL A 333 -3.87 13.21 -13.92
C VAL A 333 -3.03 13.32 -15.19
N ASN A 334 -3.15 14.47 -15.86
CA ASN A 334 -2.49 14.77 -17.12
C ASN A 334 -1.49 15.93 -17.00
N SER A 335 -1.33 16.48 -15.79
CA SER A 335 -0.47 17.63 -15.54
C SER A 335 -0.04 17.73 -14.07
N VAL A 336 1.08 18.43 -13.84
CA VAL A 336 1.58 18.82 -12.51
C VAL A 336 1.35 20.31 -12.32
N GLU A 337 0.58 20.65 -11.30
CA GLU A 337 0.32 22.02 -10.84
C GLU A 337 1.00 22.24 -9.49
N ILE A 338 1.82 23.28 -9.40
CA ILE A 338 2.60 23.60 -8.19
C ILE A 338 1.70 24.19 -7.13
N LYS A 339 1.86 23.78 -5.87
CA LYS A 339 0.99 24.22 -4.77
C LYS A 339 1.63 25.30 -3.89
N SER A 340 2.95 25.31 -3.81
CA SER A 340 3.72 26.22 -2.97
C SER A 340 4.62 27.15 -3.78
N ASN A 341 4.94 28.32 -3.23
CA ASN A 341 6.02 29.12 -3.78
C ASN A 341 7.36 28.41 -3.55
N GLY A 342 8.19 28.36 -4.57
CA GLY A 342 9.51 27.74 -4.47
C GLY A 342 10.30 27.82 -5.76
N THR A 343 11.43 27.12 -5.77
CA THR A 343 12.31 26.97 -6.93
C THR A 343 12.27 25.54 -7.40
N VAL A 344 12.01 25.32 -8.69
CA VAL A 344 11.99 23.96 -9.27
C VAL A 344 13.39 23.40 -9.29
N ARG A 345 13.53 22.15 -8.88
CA ARG A 345 14.75 21.36 -9.00
C ARG A 345 14.45 20.03 -9.67
N LEU A 346 15.19 19.72 -10.73
CA LEU A 346 15.02 18.46 -11.46
C LEU A 346 16.00 17.41 -10.91
N HIS A 347 15.48 16.32 -10.34
CA HIS A 347 16.25 15.22 -9.74
C HIS A 347 16.28 14.02 -10.68
N ASN A 348 17.47 13.51 -11.01
CA ASN A 348 17.68 12.34 -11.87
C ASN A 348 16.90 12.38 -13.21
N LEU A 349 16.54 13.59 -13.68
CA LEU A 349 15.73 13.78 -14.87
C LEU A 349 16.63 14.18 -16.04
N LYS A 350 16.71 13.30 -17.04
CA LYS A 350 17.25 13.64 -18.37
C LYS A 350 16.14 14.24 -19.21
N TYR A 351 16.41 15.37 -19.85
CA TYR A 351 15.45 16.06 -20.71
C TYR A 351 16.11 16.54 -22.00
N VAL A 352 15.29 16.68 -23.04
CA VAL A 352 15.70 17.27 -24.32
C VAL A 352 14.87 18.51 -24.63
N LYS A 353 15.46 19.47 -25.33
CA LYS A 353 14.77 20.70 -25.71
C LYS A 353 14.13 20.53 -27.08
N HIS A 354 12.80 20.56 -27.12
CA HIS A 354 12.05 20.47 -28.36
C HIS A 354 12.18 21.77 -29.18
N ALA A 355 12.05 21.69 -30.51
CA ALA A 355 12.16 22.84 -31.40
C ALA A 355 11.15 23.98 -31.10
N LYS A 356 10.03 23.64 -30.44
CA LYS A 356 8.98 24.57 -29.98
C LYS A 356 9.29 25.24 -28.63
N GLY A 357 10.46 25.00 -28.03
CA GLY A 357 10.96 25.72 -26.85
C GLY A 357 10.60 25.12 -25.48
N HIS A 358 9.81 24.05 -25.41
CA HIS A 358 9.55 23.29 -24.18
C HIS A 358 10.54 22.14 -24.00
N LEU A 359 10.68 21.66 -22.77
CA LEU A 359 11.51 20.51 -22.42
C LEU A 359 10.66 19.24 -22.50
N VAL A 360 11.26 18.12 -22.91
CA VAL A 360 10.59 16.81 -22.92
C VAL A 360 11.43 15.85 -22.08
N ALA A 361 10.77 15.17 -21.13
CA ALA A 361 11.42 14.19 -20.27
C ALA A 361 11.80 12.93 -21.07
N VAL A 362 13.06 12.51 -20.98
CA VAL A 362 13.58 11.31 -21.66
C VAL A 362 14.11 10.26 -20.68
N SER A 363 14.02 10.51 -19.38
CA SER A 363 14.26 9.53 -18.31
C SER A 363 12.96 9.05 -17.66
N ARG A 364 12.95 7.81 -17.14
CA ARG A 364 11.79 7.21 -16.45
C ARG A 364 11.78 7.40 -14.93
N SER A 365 12.95 7.67 -14.35
CA SER A 365 13.19 7.88 -12.92
C SER A 365 13.29 9.37 -12.56
N GLY A 366 12.92 10.26 -13.48
CA GLY A 366 13.04 11.68 -13.25
C GLY A 366 11.97 12.21 -12.30
N GLU A 367 12.41 13.04 -11.38
CA GLU A 367 11.56 13.68 -10.38
C GLU A 367 11.71 15.20 -10.47
N LEU A 368 10.63 15.90 -10.15
CA LEU A 368 10.56 17.35 -10.09
C LEU A 368 10.28 17.74 -8.63
N GLY A 369 11.30 18.26 -7.98
CA GLY A 369 11.25 18.82 -6.64
C GLY A 369 10.93 20.31 -6.65
N VAL A 370 10.25 20.81 -5.63
CA VAL A 370 10.06 22.23 -5.37
C VAL A 370 10.75 22.58 -4.06
N MET A 371 11.83 23.35 -4.14
CA MET A 371 12.58 23.77 -2.97
C MET A 371 12.10 25.12 -2.43
N ASP A 372 12.07 25.27 -1.11
CA ASP A 372 11.82 26.53 -0.45
C ASP A 372 13.05 27.45 -0.44
N GLU A 373 12.91 28.65 0.15
CA GLU A 373 13.99 29.64 0.24
C GLU A 373 15.18 29.16 1.10
N HIS A 374 15.01 28.12 1.92
CA HIS A 374 16.04 27.52 2.78
C HIS A 374 16.67 26.26 2.17
N GLY A 375 16.32 25.93 0.92
CA GLY A 375 16.85 24.75 0.22
C GLY A 375 16.23 23.42 0.67
N ARG A 376 15.08 23.45 1.36
CA ARG A 376 14.33 22.23 1.72
C ARG A 376 13.34 21.87 0.63
N GLU A 377 13.25 20.59 0.32
CA GLU A 377 12.30 20.07 -0.65
C GLU A 377 10.89 19.99 -0.02
N ARG A 378 9.93 20.74 -0.57
CA ARG A 378 8.55 20.79 -0.07
C ARG A 378 7.60 19.89 -0.84
N GLU A 379 7.81 19.81 -2.15
CA GLU A 379 6.98 19.01 -3.05
C GLU A 379 7.92 18.17 -3.91
N LEU A 380 7.55 16.92 -4.13
CA LEU A 380 8.26 16.00 -5.00
C LEU A 380 7.26 15.30 -5.92
N TYR A 381 7.43 15.47 -7.22
CA TYR A 381 6.56 14.94 -8.26
C TYR A 381 7.35 13.99 -9.15
N LYS A 382 6.86 12.77 -9.33
CA LYS A 382 7.42 11.86 -10.33
C LYS A 382 6.97 12.29 -11.73
N ILE A 383 7.91 12.46 -12.65
CA ILE A 383 7.63 12.89 -14.01
C ILE A 383 7.70 11.67 -14.95
N PRO A 384 6.62 11.35 -15.68
CA PRO A 384 6.64 10.24 -16.62
C PRO A 384 7.49 10.55 -17.86
N TYR A 385 8.00 9.49 -18.49
CA TYR A 385 8.74 9.60 -19.75
C TYR A 385 7.86 10.21 -20.84
N GLY A 386 8.43 11.16 -21.59
CA GLY A 386 7.73 11.90 -22.64
C GLY A 386 6.82 13.02 -22.16
N ALA A 387 6.78 13.30 -20.85
CA ALA A 387 6.11 14.48 -20.33
C ALA A 387 6.75 15.77 -20.87
N VAL A 388 5.90 16.72 -21.22
CA VAL A 388 6.33 18.05 -21.66
C VAL A 388 6.41 18.96 -20.44
N ILE A 389 7.61 19.47 -20.16
CA ILE A 389 7.91 20.34 -19.04
C ILE A 389 8.04 21.77 -19.57
N SER A 390 7.30 22.67 -18.92
CA SER A 390 7.16 24.08 -19.33
C SER A 390 8.12 25.02 -18.59
N VAL A 391 8.90 24.50 -17.63
CA VAL A 391 9.75 25.29 -16.72
C VAL A 391 11.16 24.70 -16.67
N ASP A 392 12.17 25.57 -16.72
CA ASP A 392 13.58 25.18 -16.61
C ASP A 392 14.02 24.93 -15.16
N ASP A 393 15.08 24.14 -14.97
CA ASP A 393 15.70 23.88 -13.67
C ASP A 393 16.18 25.19 -12.99
N GLY A 394 15.94 25.33 -11.69
CA GLY A 394 16.32 26.52 -10.92
C GLY A 394 15.39 27.73 -11.08
N LYS A 395 14.27 27.60 -11.80
CA LYS A 395 13.31 28.70 -11.99
C LYS A 395 12.31 28.78 -10.84
N LYS A 396 11.95 30.02 -10.46
CA LYS A 396 10.92 30.28 -9.45
C LYS A 396 9.52 30.00 -10.01
N VAL A 397 8.70 29.32 -9.21
CA VAL A 397 7.32 28.95 -9.53
C VAL A 397 6.36 29.48 -8.48
N LYS A 398 5.11 29.68 -8.90
CA LYS A 398 4.02 30.16 -8.05
C LYS A 398 2.95 29.08 -7.88
N PRO A 399 2.20 29.10 -6.76
CA PRO A 399 0.98 28.32 -6.60
C PRO A 399 0.04 28.49 -7.80
N GLY A 400 -0.46 27.38 -8.31
CA GLY A 400 -1.39 27.32 -9.44
C GLY A 400 -0.73 27.29 -10.83
N GLN A 401 0.60 27.29 -10.90
CA GLN A 401 1.32 27.21 -12.17
C GLN A 401 1.46 25.75 -12.61
N VAL A 402 0.96 25.43 -13.81
CA VAL A 402 1.20 24.13 -14.46
C VAL A 402 2.63 24.07 -14.98
N VAL A 403 3.41 23.08 -14.53
CA VAL A 403 4.83 22.95 -14.86
C VAL A 403 5.14 21.77 -15.77
N ALA A 404 4.31 20.73 -15.79
CA ALA A 404 4.45 19.58 -16.67
C ALA A 404 3.08 19.08 -17.14
N ASN A 405 3.00 18.52 -18.35
CA ASN A 405 1.80 17.88 -18.88
C ASN A 405 2.11 16.67 -19.78
N TRP A 406 1.15 15.74 -19.90
CA TRP A 406 1.26 14.54 -20.73
C TRP A 406 -0.12 13.99 -21.10
N ASP A 407 -0.16 13.06 -22.04
CA ASP A 407 -1.35 12.26 -22.32
C ASP A 407 -1.38 11.05 -21.35
N PRO A 408 -2.41 10.92 -20.49
CA PRO A 408 -2.48 9.84 -19.51
C PRO A 408 -2.91 8.48 -20.08
N HIS A 409 -3.35 8.42 -21.34
CA HIS A 409 -3.82 7.18 -21.97
C HIS A 409 -2.81 6.60 -22.95
N THR A 410 -1.74 7.32 -23.24
CA THR A 410 -0.69 6.88 -24.14
C THR A 410 0.69 7.09 -23.53
N HIS A 411 1.55 6.10 -23.66
CA HIS A 411 2.97 6.25 -23.42
C HIS A 411 3.67 6.57 -24.75
N PRO A 412 4.12 7.82 -24.96
CA PRO A 412 4.82 8.18 -26.19
C PRO A 412 6.25 7.62 -26.16
N VAL A 413 6.73 7.15 -27.31
CA VAL A 413 8.15 6.86 -27.55
C VAL A 413 8.75 8.10 -28.19
N VAL A 414 9.71 8.76 -27.53
CA VAL A 414 10.19 10.09 -27.92
C VAL A 414 11.62 10.04 -28.43
N THR A 415 11.94 10.84 -29.44
CA THR A 415 13.30 10.98 -29.97
C THR A 415 14.18 11.91 -29.12
N GLU A 416 15.41 11.50 -28.84
CA GLU A 416 16.43 12.35 -28.20
C GLU A 416 17.28 13.14 -29.22
N VAL A 417 17.36 12.64 -30.45
CA VAL A 417 18.19 13.21 -31.54
C VAL A 417 17.36 13.35 -32.81
N ALA A 418 17.70 14.33 -33.65
CA ALA A 418 17.04 14.52 -34.94
C ALA A 418 17.66 13.59 -36.00
N GLY A 419 16.82 13.05 -36.89
CA GLY A 419 17.28 12.13 -37.93
C GLY A 419 16.15 11.66 -38.85
N LYS A 420 16.47 10.70 -39.72
CA LYS A 420 15.48 9.93 -40.47
C LYS A 420 15.24 8.60 -39.79
N ILE A 421 13.99 8.16 -39.73
CA ILE A 421 13.63 6.85 -39.18
C ILE A 421 14.04 5.76 -40.17
N LYS A 422 14.61 4.68 -39.65
CA LYS A 422 14.80 3.41 -40.33
C LYS A 422 14.29 2.29 -39.43
N PHE A 423 13.28 1.54 -39.84
CA PHE A 423 12.79 0.39 -39.07
C PHE A 423 13.68 -0.84 -39.26
N GLU A 424 13.96 -1.57 -38.17
CA GLU A 424 14.74 -2.81 -38.13
C GLU A 424 13.90 -3.90 -37.44
N ASP A 425 14.02 -5.16 -37.88
CA ASP A 425 13.18 -6.29 -37.46
C ASP A 425 11.68 -6.03 -37.58
N PHE A 426 11.29 -5.38 -38.67
CA PHE A 426 9.93 -4.87 -38.90
C PHE A 426 9.29 -5.62 -40.09
N GLU A 427 8.80 -6.83 -39.81
CA GLU A 427 8.16 -7.73 -40.77
C GLU A 427 6.64 -7.75 -40.61
N GLU A 428 5.93 -7.41 -41.68
CA GLU A 428 4.46 -7.38 -41.71
C GLU A 428 3.88 -8.80 -41.56
N ASN A 429 2.85 -8.93 -40.71
CA ASN A 429 2.23 -10.17 -40.24
C ASN A 429 3.10 -11.10 -39.37
N VAL A 430 4.34 -10.71 -39.05
CA VAL A 430 5.23 -11.45 -38.15
C VAL A 430 5.53 -10.66 -36.88
N THR A 431 6.06 -9.44 -37.00
CA THR A 431 6.37 -8.56 -35.88
C THR A 431 5.41 -7.39 -35.76
N VAL A 432 4.82 -6.96 -36.88
CA VAL A 432 3.79 -5.92 -36.93
C VAL A 432 2.59 -6.38 -37.74
N VAL A 433 1.40 -6.00 -37.30
CA VAL A 433 0.16 -6.21 -38.06
C VAL A 433 -0.34 -4.85 -38.49
N ARG A 434 -0.71 -4.74 -39.77
CA ARG A 434 -1.41 -3.58 -40.27
C ARG A 434 -2.87 -3.72 -39.86
N GLU A 435 -3.26 -2.98 -38.83
CA GLU A 435 -4.66 -2.85 -38.48
C GLU A 435 -5.25 -1.71 -39.32
N MET A 436 -6.24 -2.08 -40.12
CA MET A 436 -7.09 -1.14 -40.83
C MET A 436 -8.35 -1.02 -40.00
N ASP A 437 -8.63 0.20 -39.52
CA ASP A 437 -9.90 0.46 -38.86
C ASP A 437 -11.02 0.35 -39.89
N GLU A 438 -11.98 -0.55 -39.66
CA GLU A 438 -13.06 -0.91 -40.58
C GLU A 438 -13.94 0.29 -40.98
N ILE A 439 -13.94 1.36 -40.19
CA ILE A 439 -14.79 2.54 -40.42
C ILE A 439 -14.01 3.65 -41.12
N THR A 440 -12.72 3.80 -40.83
CA THR A 440 -11.94 4.98 -41.24
C THR A 440 -11.02 4.71 -42.41
N GLY A 441 -10.69 3.44 -42.65
CA GLY A 441 -9.78 3.01 -43.72
C GLY A 441 -8.32 3.43 -43.50
N ILE A 442 -7.99 4.06 -42.37
CA ILE A 442 -6.61 4.42 -42.02
C ILE A 442 -5.89 3.18 -41.50
N SER A 443 -4.74 2.89 -42.10
CA SER A 443 -3.86 1.79 -41.68
C SER A 443 -2.85 2.28 -40.66
N SER A 444 -2.91 1.72 -39.46
CA SER A 444 -1.87 1.86 -38.44
C SER A 444 -1.08 0.55 -38.32
N LEU A 445 0.22 0.64 -38.05
CA LEU A 445 1.05 -0.53 -37.80
C LEU A 445 1.11 -0.78 -36.30
N VAL A 446 0.63 -1.95 -35.88
CA VAL A 446 0.59 -2.37 -34.47
C VAL A 446 1.65 -3.43 -34.23
N VAL A 447 2.51 -3.22 -33.23
CA VAL A 447 3.53 -4.20 -32.88
C VAL A 447 2.91 -5.42 -32.18
N THR A 448 3.06 -6.61 -32.76
CA THR A 448 2.50 -7.85 -32.23
C THR A 448 3.24 -8.31 -30.97
N ASP A 449 2.53 -8.85 -29.97
CA ASP A 449 3.15 -9.43 -28.76
C ASP A 449 4.04 -10.63 -29.12
N PRO A 450 5.32 -10.68 -28.67
CA PRO A 450 6.20 -11.85 -28.82
C PRO A 450 5.58 -13.20 -28.44
N LYS A 451 4.61 -13.24 -27.53
CA LYS A 451 3.87 -14.47 -27.14
C LYS A 451 2.95 -14.98 -28.25
N GLN A 452 2.41 -14.08 -29.07
CA GLN A 452 1.49 -14.40 -30.17
C GLN A 452 2.21 -14.69 -31.49
N ARG A 453 3.52 -14.39 -31.57
CA ARG A 453 4.35 -14.64 -32.77
C ARG A 453 4.69 -16.12 -32.92
N GLY A 454 4.77 -16.57 -34.19
CA GLY A 454 5.26 -17.91 -34.54
C GLY A 454 6.74 -18.13 -34.17
N SER A 455 7.22 -19.37 -34.34
CA SER A 455 8.61 -19.77 -34.01
C SER A 455 9.69 -18.88 -34.63
N ALA A 456 9.47 -18.36 -35.85
CA ALA A 456 10.43 -17.51 -36.56
C ALA A 456 10.46 -16.05 -36.07
N GLY A 457 9.38 -15.55 -35.47
CA GLY A 457 9.23 -14.14 -35.08
C GLY A 457 9.43 -13.85 -33.58
N LYS A 458 9.65 -14.89 -32.76
CA LYS A 458 9.83 -14.76 -31.30
C LYS A 458 11.11 -14.01 -30.89
N ASP A 459 12.17 -14.18 -31.68
CA ASP A 459 13.47 -13.57 -31.42
C ASP A 459 13.64 -12.18 -32.06
N LEU A 460 12.81 -11.81 -33.05
CA LEU A 460 12.83 -10.50 -33.70
C LEU A 460 12.39 -9.39 -32.73
N ARG A 461 13.03 -8.22 -32.80
CA ARG A 461 12.75 -7.07 -31.94
C ARG A 461 12.52 -5.82 -32.79
N PRO A 462 11.25 -5.46 -33.07
CA PRO A 462 10.97 -4.28 -33.89
C PRO A 462 11.56 -3.03 -33.22
N MET A 463 12.43 -2.35 -33.95
CA MET A 463 13.18 -1.19 -33.48
C MET A 463 13.11 -0.07 -34.50
N ALA A 464 13.04 1.17 -34.02
CA ALA A 464 13.21 2.36 -34.82
C ALA A 464 14.62 2.92 -34.63
N LYS A 465 15.42 2.94 -35.69
CA LYS A 465 16.78 3.49 -35.70
C LYS A 465 16.80 4.84 -36.37
N LEU A 466 17.56 5.79 -35.83
CA LEU A 466 17.75 7.09 -36.48
C LEU A 466 19.02 7.10 -37.33
N VAL A 467 18.88 7.51 -38.58
CA VAL A 467 19.97 7.64 -39.55
C VAL A 467 20.13 9.08 -40.05
N ASP A 468 21.35 9.46 -40.38
CA ASP A 468 21.68 10.75 -40.98
C ASP A 468 21.26 10.81 -42.46
N GLY A 469 21.45 11.97 -43.10
CA GLY A 469 21.16 12.15 -44.53
C GLY A 469 21.95 11.26 -45.49
N LYS A 470 22.98 10.54 -45.00
CA LYS A 470 23.85 9.61 -45.74
C LYS A 470 23.65 8.14 -45.33
N GLY A 471 22.64 7.85 -44.49
CA GLY A 471 22.29 6.50 -44.04
C GLY A 471 23.17 5.93 -42.92
N LYS A 472 24.03 6.75 -42.29
CA LYS A 472 24.81 6.34 -41.11
C LYS A 472 23.99 6.48 -39.84
N PRO A 473 24.16 5.60 -38.83
CA PRO A 473 23.46 5.72 -37.55
C PRO A 473 23.81 7.04 -36.87
N VAL A 474 22.78 7.73 -36.38
CA VAL A 474 22.93 8.85 -35.44
C VAL A 474 23.14 8.25 -34.06
N PHE A 475 24.04 8.80 -33.27
CA PHE A 475 24.35 8.34 -31.92
C PHE A 475 23.66 9.23 -30.87
N PHE A 476 23.35 8.69 -29.69
CA PHE A 476 22.82 9.50 -28.59
C PHE A 476 23.84 10.57 -28.18
N ALA A 477 23.36 11.74 -27.76
CA ALA A 477 24.23 12.85 -27.41
C ALA A 477 25.24 12.44 -26.33
N ASN A 478 26.54 12.68 -26.58
CA ASN A 478 27.66 12.35 -25.70
C ASN A 478 27.92 10.84 -25.47
N THR A 479 27.45 9.95 -26.36
CA THR A 479 27.76 8.51 -26.28
C THR A 479 28.07 7.93 -27.67
N ASP A 480 28.79 6.81 -27.70
CA ASP A 480 29.02 6.01 -28.91
C ASP A 480 27.90 4.99 -29.19
N ILE A 481 26.75 5.14 -28.51
CA ILE A 481 25.61 4.24 -28.61
C ILE A 481 24.67 4.71 -29.73
N PRO A 482 24.36 3.88 -30.73
CA PRO A 482 23.42 4.23 -31.80
C PRO A 482 22.03 4.56 -31.23
N ALA A 483 21.39 5.61 -31.75
CA ALA A 483 20.04 6.02 -31.40
C ALA A 483 19.00 5.03 -31.96
N VAL A 484 18.77 3.97 -31.19
CA VAL A 484 17.82 2.90 -31.51
C VAL A 484 16.78 2.82 -30.41
N TYR A 485 15.51 2.94 -30.78
CA TYR A 485 14.37 2.89 -29.89
C TYR A 485 13.65 1.56 -30.09
N ALA A 486 13.65 0.71 -29.06
CA ALA A 486 12.88 -0.52 -29.07
C ALA A 486 11.39 -0.22 -28.97
N LEU A 487 10.59 -0.81 -29.86
CA LEU A 487 9.14 -0.64 -29.89
C LEU A 487 8.49 -1.86 -29.22
N PRO A 488 7.91 -1.69 -28.02
CA PRO A 488 7.30 -2.80 -27.30
C PRO A 488 6.00 -3.26 -27.97
N ALA A 489 5.51 -4.43 -27.53
CA ALA A 489 4.22 -4.95 -27.96
C ALA A 489 3.08 -3.95 -27.72
N GLY A 490 2.15 -3.87 -28.67
CA GLY A 490 1.01 -2.95 -28.62
C GLY A 490 1.34 -1.51 -29.02
N ALA A 491 2.59 -1.18 -29.35
CA ALA A 491 2.93 0.15 -29.86
C ALA A 491 2.24 0.41 -31.21
N LEU A 492 1.51 1.52 -31.29
CA LEU A 492 0.90 2.06 -32.50
C LEU A 492 1.88 2.99 -33.20
N ILE A 493 2.15 2.69 -34.46
CA ILE A 493 3.12 3.41 -35.28
C ILE A 493 2.37 4.03 -36.46
N THR A 494 2.43 5.36 -36.52
CA THR A 494 1.81 6.18 -37.56
C THR A 494 2.81 6.75 -38.56
N LEU A 495 4.11 6.62 -38.28
CA LEU A 495 5.18 7.11 -39.14
C LEU A 495 5.68 6.01 -40.08
N GLU A 496 5.94 6.40 -41.33
CA GLU A 496 6.50 5.52 -42.36
C GLU A 496 8.03 5.47 -42.31
N ASP A 497 8.60 4.41 -42.90
CA ASP A 497 10.05 4.25 -43.03
C ASP A 497 10.66 5.41 -43.85
N GLY A 498 11.74 6.02 -43.34
CA GLY A 498 12.39 7.18 -43.97
C GLY A 498 11.81 8.55 -43.61
N ALA A 499 10.78 8.64 -42.77
CA ALA A 499 10.24 9.90 -42.26
C ALA A 499 11.30 10.70 -41.47
N LYS A 500 11.28 12.04 -41.58
CA LYS A 500 12.17 12.93 -40.83
C LYS A 500 11.54 13.27 -39.48
N VAL A 501 12.33 13.16 -38.41
CA VAL A 501 11.92 13.50 -37.04
C VAL A 501 12.93 14.45 -36.40
N GLY A 502 12.41 15.41 -35.63
CA GLY A 502 13.17 16.34 -34.81
C GLY A 502 13.51 15.75 -33.44
N VAL A 503 14.12 16.57 -32.58
CA VAL A 503 14.38 16.24 -31.17
C VAL A 503 13.09 16.44 -30.37
N GLY A 504 12.66 15.42 -29.65
CA GLY A 504 11.45 15.42 -28.82
C GLY A 504 10.16 15.04 -29.56
N ASP A 505 10.25 14.53 -30.80
CA ASP A 505 9.11 14.06 -31.57
C ASP A 505 8.68 12.64 -31.14
N VAL A 506 7.39 12.34 -31.28
CA VAL A 506 6.83 11.03 -30.89
C VAL A 506 6.91 10.05 -32.08
N LEU A 507 7.66 8.96 -31.91
CA LEU A 507 7.83 7.88 -32.89
C LEU A 507 6.65 6.90 -32.92
N ALA A 508 6.16 6.54 -31.73
CA ALA A 508 5.10 5.57 -31.54
C ALA A 508 4.32 5.93 -30.27
N ARG A 509 3.06 5.52 -30.22
CA ARG A 509 2.22 5.65 -29.02
C ARG A 509 1.88 4.25 -28.54
N ILE A 510 2.14 3.99 -27.28
CA ILE A 510 1.73 2.74 -26.65
C ILE A 510 0.43 3.06 -25.91
N PRO A 511 -0.72 2.53 -26.34
CA PRO A 511 -1.95 2.65 -25.59
C PRO A 511 -1.70 2.04 -24.22
N GLN A 512 -1.86 2.84 -23.17
CA GLN A 512 -1.93 2.25 -21.85
C GLN A 512 -3.31 1.63 -21.74
N GLU A 513 -3.35 0.33 -21.43
CA GLU A 513 -4.55 -0.20 -20.80
C GLU A 513 -4.76 0.64 -19.55
N SER A 514 -5.82 1.44 -19.54
CA SER A 514 -6.23 2.19 -18.36
C SER A 514 -6.20 1.20 -17.21
N SER A 515 -5.37 1.47 -16.19
CA SER A 515 -5.35 0.67 -14.97
C SER A 515 -6.81 0.41 -14.65
N LYS A 516 -7.23 -0.87 -14.72
CA LYS A 516 -8.59 -1.26 -14.36
C LYS A 516 -8.88 -0.51 -13.09
N THR A 517 -10.00 0.23 -13.07
CA THR A 517 -10.43 1.02 -11.92
C THR A 517 -10.00 0.25 -10.68
N ARG A 518 -9.13 0.83 -9.83
CA ARG A 518 -8.79 0.23 -8.53
C ARG A 518 -10.11 0.19 -7.79
N ASP A 519 -10.85 -0.88 -8.05
CA ASP A 519 -12.23 -0.99 -7.68
C ASP A 519 -12.21 -1.01 -6.17
N ILE A 520 -13.02 -0.15 -5.56
CA ILE A 520 -13.31 -0.14 -4.14
C ILE A 520 -13.55 -1.57 -3.65
N THR A 521 -14.15 -2.40 -4.51
CA THR A 521 -14.48 -3.79 -4.22
C THR A 521 -13.33 -4.80 -4.41
N GLY A 522 -12.20 -4.40 -5.02
CA GLY A 522 -11.00 -5.20 -5.23
C GLY A 522 -9.92 -5.02 -4.16
N GLY A 523 -10.06 -4.02 -3.28
CA GLY A 523 -9.08 -3.71 -2.24
C GLY A 523 -8.93 -4.79 -1.16
N LEU A 524 -10.02 -5.41 -0.73
CA LEU A 524 -9.95 -6.43 0.34
C LEU A 524 -9.23 -7.72 -0.09
N PRO A 525 -9.47 -8.29 -1.30
CA PRO A 525 -8.64 -9.38 -1.82
C PRO A 525 -7.15 -9.05 -1.82
N ARG A 526 -6.78 -7.81 -2.17
CA ARG A 526 -5.40 -7.33 -2.13
C ARG A 526 -4.84 -7.35 -0.72
N VAL A 527 -5.57 -6.81 0.26
CA VAL A 527 -5.17 -6.87 1.69
C VAL A 527 -5.00 -8.31 2.16
N ALA A 528 -5.91 -9.20 1.77
CA ALA A 528 -5.81 -10.62 2.09
C ALA A 528 -4.57 -11.28 1.45
N ASP A 529 -4.24 -10.96 0.20
CA ASP A 529 -3.04 -11.47 -0.48
C ASP A 529 -1.74 -10.99 0.18
N LEU A 530 -1.70 -9.74 0.66
CA LEU A 530 -0.59 -9.17 1.43
C LEU A 530 -0.40 -9.89 2.78
N PHE A 531 -1.48 -10.10 3.55
CA PHE A 531 -1.42 -10.85 4.81
C PHE A 531 -1.15 -12.35 4.61
N GLU A 532 -1.51 -12.92 3.46
CA GLU A 532 -1.13 -14.29 3.11
C GLU A 532 0.31 -14.38 2.56
N ALA A 533 1.03 -13.26 2.46
CA ALA A 533 2.36 -13.17 1.90
C ALA A 533 2.48 -13.93 0.55
N ARG A 534 1.47 -13.79 -0.31
CA ARG A 534 1.45 -14.50 -1.60
C ARG A 534 2.46 -13.89 -2.54
N LYS A 535 3.19 -14.76 -3.25
CA LYS A 535 4.09 -14.32 -4.32
C LYS A 535 3.25 -13.85 -5.51
N PRO A 536 3.46 -12.61 -6.02
CA PRO A 536 2.81 -12.16 -7.24
C PRO A 536 3.14 -13.11 -8.40
N LYS A 537 2.19 -13.31 -9.32
CA LYS A 537 2.43 -14.16 -10.51
C LYS A 537 3.56 -13.59 -11.37
N GLU A 538 3.62 -12.27 -11.46
CA GLU A 538 4.63 -11.53 -12.19
C GLU A 538 5.33 -10.55 -11.23
N SER A 539 6.24 -11.09 -10.42
CA SER A 539 6.98 -10.28 -9.44
C SER A 539 8.04 -9.41 -10.13
N ALA A 540 8.31 -8.24 -9.54
CA ALA A 540 9.53 -7.48 -9.80
C ALA A 540 10.76 -8.31 -9.48
N ILE A 541 11.84 -8.08 -10.23
CA ILE A 541 13.14 -8.70 -9.97
C ILE A 541 14.01 -7.64 -9.31
N LEU A 542 14.56 -7.97 -8.15
CA LEU A 542 15.40 -7.09 -7.34
C LEU A 542 16.87 -7.50 -7.48
N ALA A 543 17.79 -6.54 -7.32
CA ALA A 543 19.22 -6.81 -7.36
C ALA A 543 19.67 -7.64 -6.16
N GLU A 544 20.28 -8.80 -6.43
CA GLU A 544 20.83 -9.68 -5.38
C GLU A 544 22.09 -9.10 -4.72
N HIS A 545 22.86 -8.33 -5.48
CA HIS A 545 24.14 -7.77 -5.09
C HIS A 545 24.23 -6.28 -5.46
N THR A 546 25.00 -5.53 -4.70
CA THR A 546 25.36 -4.13 -5.03
C THR A 546 26.53 -4.16 -6.01
N GLY A 547 26.45 -3.39 -7.09
CA GLY A 547 27.53 -3.35 -8.07
C GLY A 547 27.14 -2.73 -9.41
N THR A 548 28.04 -2.82 -10.39
CA THR A 548 27.81 -2.34 -11.76
C THR A 548 27.14 -3.42 -12.60
N VAL A 549 26.05 -3.06 -13.27
CA VAL A 549 25.27 -3.95 -14.13
C VAL A 549 25.91 -4.07 -15.52
N SER A 550 26.08 -5.29 -16.00
CA SER A 550 26.43 -5.62 -17.38
C SER A 550 25.58 -6.78 -17.91
N PHE A 551 25.52 -6.95 -19.23
CA PHE A 551 24.78 -8.06 -19.82
C PHE A 551 25.73 -9.08 -20.45
N GLY A 552 25.66 -10.32 -19.97
CA GLY A 552 26.44 -11.42 -20.50
C GLY A 552 25.84 -12.03 -21.76
N LYS A 553 26.50 -13.10 -22.25
CA LYS A 553 26.06 -13.83 -23.44
C LYS A 553 24.66 -14.41 -23.24
N GLU A 554 23.77 -14.14 -24.17
CA GLU A 554 22.38 -14.57 -24.08
C GLU A 554 22.22 -16.09 -24.21
N THR A 555 21.29 -16.65 -23.44
CA THR A 555 20.88 -18.06 -23.53
C THR A 555 19.52 -18.16 -24.26
N LYS A 556 19.13 -19.36 -24.71
CA LYS A 556 17.80 -19.61 -25.27
C LYS A 556 16.71 -19.18 -24.27
N GLY A 557 16.02 -18.08 -24.58
CA GLY A 557 14.87 -17.55 -23.82
C GLY A 557 15.18 -16.71 -22.57
N LYS A 558 16.45 -16.64 -22.11
CA LYS A 558 16.87 -15.85 -20.94
C LYS A 558 18.05 -14.94 -21.27
N ARG A 559 18.01 -13.71 -20.79
CA ARG A 559 19.11 -12.74 -20.81
C ARG A 559 19.92 -12.91 -19.53
N ARG A 560 21.25 -12.89 -19.66
CA ARG A 560 22.15 -13.02 -18.51
C ARG A 560 22.50 -11.63 -18.00
N LEU A 561 22.02 -11.30 -16.81
CA LEU A 561 22.45 -10.13 -16.06
C LEU A 561 23.72 -10.49 -15.29
N VAL A 562 24.71 -9.62 -15.31
CA VAL A 562 25.94 -9.79 -14.52
C VAL A 562 26.12 -8.53 -13.69
N ILE A 563 26.12 -8.69 -12.37
CA ILE A 563 26.39 -7.60 -11.42
C ILE A 563 27.81 -7.81 -10.91
N THR A 564 28.69 -6.84 -11.16
CA THR A 564 30.07 -6.86 -10.68
C THR A 564 30.20 -5.97 -9.46
N ASP A 565 30.61 -6.54 -8.33
CA ASP A 565 30.78 -5.81 -7.08
C ASP A 565 32.06 -4.94 -7.09
N GLU A 566 32.29 -4.17 -6.02
CA GLU A 566 33.52 -3.36 -5.87
C GLU A 566 34.79 -4.23 -5.72
N SER A 567 34.65 -5.48 -5.31
CA SER A 567 35.74 -6.45 -5.15
C SER A 567 36.17 -7.10 -6.48
N GLY A 568 35.40 -6.89 -7.57
CA GLY A 568 35.61 -7.49 -8.88
C GLY A 568 35.01 -8.90 -9.04
N GLU A 569 34.22 -9.38 -8.08
CA GLU A 569 33.44 -10.62 -8.17
C GLU A 569 32.17 -10.38 -9.01
N SER A 570 31.95 -11.24 -10.00
CA SER A 570 30.81 -11.15 -10.91
C SER A 570 29.73 -12.15 -10.53
N HIS A 571 28.55 -11.64 -10.16
CA HIS A 571 27.36 -12.44 -9.87
C HIS A 571 26.44 -12.48 -11.10
N GLU A 572 26.11 -13.68 -11.58
CA GLU A 572 25.28 -13.88 -12.77
C GLU A 572 23.84 -14.28 -12.41
N GLU A 573 22.86 -13.62 -13.00
CA GLU A 573 21.44 -13.95 -12.87
C GLU A 573 20.76 -14.09 -14.24
N LEU A 574 19.82 -15.02 -14.36
CA LEU A 574 19.13 -15.31 -15.63
C LEU A 574 17.71 -14.73 -15.63
N ILE A 575 17.54 -13.59 -16.29
CA ILE A 575 16.27 -12.90 -16.42
C ILE A 575 15.56 -13.33 -17.72
N PRO A 576 14.26 -13.67 -17.69
CA PRO A 576 13.53 -13.99 -18.92
C PRO A 576 13.52 -12.83 -19.93
N LYS A 577 13.79 -13.11 -21.22
CA LYS A 577 13.92 -12.08 -22.27
C LYS A 577 12.67 -11.24 -22.55
N TYR A 578 11.50 -11.68 -22.07
CA TYR A 578 10.23 -10.96 -22.24
C TYR A 578 10.00 -9.91 -21.13
N ARG A 579 10.80 -9.94 -20.05
CA ARG A 579 10.68 -8.95 -18.96
C ARG A 579 11.25 -7.61 -19.40
N HIS A 580 10.55 -6.54 -19.05
CA HIS A 580 11.03 -5.18 -19.25
C HIS A 580 12.03 -4.82 -18.15
N LEU A 581 13.24 -4.45 -18.54
CA LEU A 581 14.32 -4.05 -17.62
C LEU A 581 14.31 -2.52 -17.47
N LEU A 582 14.44 -2.06 -16.24
CA LEU A 582 14.50 -0.64 -15.89
C LEU A 582 15.93 -0.08 -15.91
N VAL A 583 16.92 -0.96 -15.71
CA VAL A 583 18.35 -0.61 -15.60
C VAL A 583 19.08 -0.75 -16.93
N PHE A 584 20.12 0.07 -17.11
CA PHE A 584 20.98 0.07 -18.29
C PHE A 584 22.33 -0.61 -18.01
N GLU A 585 23.03 -0.94 -19.10
CA GLU A 585 24.40 -1.44 -19.00
C GLU A 585 25.36 -0.33 -18.55
N GLY A 586 26.21 -0.64 -17.57
CA GLY A 586 27.12 0.30 -16.92
C GLY A 586 26.50 1.10 -15.77
N GLU A 587 25.24 0.88 -15.44
CA GLU A 587 24.57 1.51 -14.29
C GLU A 587 24.96 0.80 -12.99
N THR A 588 25.17 1.57 -11.92
CA THR A 588 25.43 1.04 -10.57
C THR A 588 24.11 0.85 -9.84
N VAL A 589 23.88 -0.35 -9.33
CA VAL A 589 22.66 -0.69 -8.57
C VAL A 589 23.01 -1.09 -7.15
N GLU A 590 22.12 -0.78 -6.22
CA GLU A 590 22.20 -1.26 -4.84
C GLU A 590 21.45 -2.59 -4.65
N ARG A 591 21.91 -3.42 -3.72
CA ARG A 591 21.21 -4.64 -3.34
C ARG A 591 19.76 -4.32 -2.91
N GLY A 592 18.81 -4.99 -3.55
CA GLY A 592 17.37 -4.79 -3.35
C GLY A 592 16.74 -3.75 -4.28
N GLU A 593 17.50 -3.11 -5.16
CA GLU A 593 16.96 -2.18 -6.17
C GLU A 593 16.20 -2.91 -7.29
N VAL A 594 15.17 -2.28 -7.86
CA VAL A 594 14.30 -2.91 -8.87
C VAL A 594 14.98 -2.93 -10.24
N ILE A 595 15.32 -4.12 -10.71
CA ILE A 595 15.94 -4.34 -12.04
C ILE A 595 14.89 -4.49 -13.13
N ALA A 596 13.83 -5.24 -12.86
CA ALA A 596 12.77 -5.53 -13.82
C ALA A 596 11.40 -5.15 -13.27
N ASP A 597 10.56 -4.65 -14.16
CA ASP A 597 9.19 -4.22 -13.83
C ASP A 597 8.32 -5.38 -13.32
N GLY A 598 7.40 -5.06 -12.42
CA GLY A 598 6.49 -6.00 -11.78
C GLY A 598 6.13 -5.59 -10.35
N GLU A 599 5.30 -6.42 -9.70
CA GLU A 599 4.91 -6.17 -8.32
C GLU A 599 6.01 -6.65 -7.35
N PRO A 600 6.44 -5.84 -6.36
CA PRO A 600 7.43 -6.27 -5.38
C PRO A 600 6.98 -7.52 -4.61
N ASN A 601 7.86 -8.50 -4.52
CA ASN A 601 7.62 -9.72 -3.75
C ASN A 601 8.03 -9.52 -2.28
N PRO A 602 7.11 -9.63 -1.30
CA PRO A 602 7.43 -9.46 0.13
C PRO A 602 8.58 -10.36 0.63
N HIS A 603 8.72 -11.56 0.06
CA HIS A 603 9.79 -12.50 0.45
C HIS A 603 11.18 -12.00 0.03
N ASP A 604 11.27 -11.37 -1.14
CA ASP A 604 12.54 -10.84 -1.64
C ASP A 604 12.91 -9.54 -0.91
N ILE A 605 11.90 -8.70 -0.57
CA ILE A 605 12.11 -7.53 0.30
C ILE A 605 12.70 -7.95 1.64
N LEU A 606 12.14 -8.97 2.30
CA LEU A 606 12.66 -9.46 3.57
C LEU A 606 14.12 -9.93 3.47
N ARG A 607 14.43 -10.71 2.42
CA ARG A 607 15.74 -11.34 2.23
C ARG A 607 16.83 -10.35 1.80
N LEU A 608 16.47 -9.32 1.04
CA LEU A 608 17.42 -8.36 0.46
C LEU A 608 17.52 -7.05 1.26
N GLN A 609 16.39 -6.54 1.74
CA GLN A 609 16.28 -5.21 2.39
C GLN A 609 15.97 -5.30 3.89
N GLY A 610 15.64 -6.48 4.41
CA GLY A 610 15.42 -6.71 5.84
C GLY A 610 13.99 -6.44 6.33
N VAL A 611 13.82 -6.56 7.66
CA VAL A 611 12.51 -6.51 8.33
C VAL A 611 11.91 -5.11 8.31
N GLU A 612 12.73 -4.07 8.47
CA GLU A 612 12.27 -2.67 8.53
C GLU A 612 11.64 -2.23 7.21
N ARG A 613 12.32 -2.53 6.09
CA ARG A 613 11.81 -2.19 4.75
C ARG A 613 10.56 -2.99 4.39
N LEU A 614 10.51 -4.27 4.79
CA LEU A 614 9.31 -5.09 4.65
C LEU A 614 8.13 -4.51 5.43
N ALA A 615 8.37 -4.11 6.68
CA ALA A 615 7.34 -3.55 7.54
C ALA A 615 6.75 -2.27 6.95
N ASP A 616 7.61 -1.35 6.50
CA ASP A 616 7.18 -0.11 5.83
C ASP A 616 6.36 -0.42 4.56
N TYR A 617 6.83 -1.34 3.71
CA TYR A 617 6.13 -1.74 2.50
C TYR A 617 4.73 -2.31 2.81
N LEU A 618 4.63 -3.27 3.73
CA LEU A 618 3.35 -3.90 4.07
C LEU A 618 2.39 -2.92 4.75
N VAL A 619 2.88 -2.11 5.69
CA VAL A 619 2.05 -1.09 6.35
C VAL A 619 1.53 -0.11 5.31
N ARG A 620 2.39 0.42 4.43
CA ARG A 620 1.98 1.36 3.38
C ARG A 620 0.95 0.75 2.44
N GLU A 621 1.23 -0.40 1.83
CA GLU A 621 0.33 -1.04 0.85
C GLU A 621 -1.04 -1.39 1.45
N ILE A 622 -1.07 -1.85 2.70
CA ILE A 622 -2.33 -2.16 3.40
C ILE A 622 -3.07 -0.86 3.73
N GLN A 623 -2.37 0.14 4.27
CA GLN A 623 -2.96 1.44 4.60
C GLN A 623 -3.53 2.12 3.37
N ASP A 624 -2.85 2.09 2.22
CA ASP A 624 -3.33 2.67 0.96
C ASP A 624 -4.73 2.18 0.61
N VAL A 625 -5.01 0.89 0.82
CA VAL A 625 -6.34 0.32 0.57
C VAL A 625 -7.39 0.91 1.51
N TYR A 626 -7.08 1.05 2.80
CA TYR A 626 -8.02 1.62 3.78
C TYR A 626 -8.18 3.13 3.61
N ARG A 627 -7.08 3.85 3.33
CA ARG A 627 -7.03 5.30 3.09
C ARG A 627 -7.81 5.70 1.84
N LEU A 628 -7.70 4.94 0.76
CA LEU A 628 -8.52 5.12 -0.45
C LEU A 628 -10.04 5.08 -0.15
N GLN A 629 -10.45 4.49 0.96
CA GLN A 629 -11.84 4.40 1.41
C GLN A 629 -12.19 5.37 2.55
N GLY A 630 -11.28 6.27 2.90
CA GLY A 630 -11.43 7.21 3.99
C GLY A 630 -11.49 6.54 5.37
N VAL A 631 -10.96 5.32 5.50
CA VAL A 631 -10.82 4.62 6.79
C VAL A 631 -9.39 4.81 7.27
N LYS A 632 -9.26 5.40 8.46
CA LYS A 632 -7.97 5.57 9.12
C LYS A 632 -7.76 4.45 10.14
N ILE A 633 -6.65 3.73 10.01
CA ILE A 633 -6.20 2.72 10.97
C ILE A 633 -4.83 3.16 11.47
N ASN A 634 -4.49 2.92 12.73
CA ASN A 634 -3.13 3.20 13.20
C ASN A 634 -2.18 2.07 12.83
N ASP A 635 -1.01 2.42 12.29
CA ASP A 635 0.06 1.52 11.84
C ASP A 635 0.39 0.41 12.87
N LYS A 636 0.29 0.68 14.18
CA LYS A 636 0.60 -0.29 15.25
C LYS A 636 -0.22 -1.58 15.17
N HIS A 637 -1.44 -1.51 14.65
CA HIS A 637 -2.29 -2.69 14.49
C HIS A 637 -1.78 -3.61 13.38
N ILE A 638 -1.33 -3.03 12.27
CA ILE A 638 -0.76 -3.80 11.16
C ILE A 638 0.60 -4.37 11.58
N GLU A 639 1.42 -3.59 12.29
CA GLU A 639 2.70 -4.04 12.85
C GLU A 639 2.55 -5.25 13.79
N VAL A 640 1.50 -5.29 14.59
CA VAL A 640 1.16 -6.44 15.44
C VAL A 640 0.96 -7.71 14.60
N ILE A 641 0.27 -7.62 13.46
CA ILE A 641 0.07 -8.76 12.55
C ILE A 641 1.37 -9.14 11.86
N ILE A 642 2.16 -8.16 11.40
CA ILE A 642 3.47 -8.41 10.76
C ILE A 642 4.42 -9.11 11.72
N ARG A 643 4.44 -8.73 13.01
CA ARG A 643 5.20 -9.46 14.06
C ARG A 643 4.84 -10.94 14.09
N GLN A 644 3.54 -11.28 13.97
CA GLN A 644 3.11 -12.67 13.95
C GLN A 644 3.46 -13.40 12.64
N MET A 645 3.47 -12.70 11.51
CA MET A 645 3.92 -13.25 10.23
C MET A 645 5.43 -13.58 10.21
N LEU A 646 6.22 -12.88 11.04
CA LEU A 646 7.67 -13.06 11.20
C LEU A 646 8.06 -13.93 12.41
N ARG A 647 7.11 -14.69 12.98
CA ARG A 647 7.32 -15.49 14.20
C ARG A 647 8.31 -16.65 14.03
N LYS A 648 8.58 -17.08 12.79
CA LYS A 648 9.45 -18.22 12.46
C LYS A 648 10.73 -17.77 11.78
N VAL A 649 11.80 -18.52 12.04
CA VAL A 649 13.10 -18.35 11.41
C VAL A 649 13.60 -19.68 10.85
N GLU A 650 14.37 -19.60 9.78
CA GLU A 650 15.03 -20.74 9.14
C GLU A 650 16.50 -20.79 9.54
N VAL A 651 16.99 -21.99 9.84
CA VAL A 651 18.38 -22.21 10.24
C VAL A 651 19.29 -22.17 9.02
N ALA A 652 20.08 -21.10 8.87
CA ALA A 652 21.04 -20.96 7.78
C ALA A 652 22.31 -21.80 8.02
N ASN A 653 22.77 -21.82 9.27
CA ASN A 653 23.87 -22.66 9.75
C ASN A 653 23.53 -23.13 11.17
N ALA A 654 23.64 -24.43 11.41
CA ALA A 654 23.31 -25.04 12.70
C ALA A 654 24.39 -24.82 13.77
N GLY A 655 25.62 -24.46 13.38
CA GLY A 655 26.74 -24.40 14.30
C GLY A 655 26.95 -25.74 15.01
N GLU A 656 27.11 -25.71 16.34
CA GLU A 656 27.21 -26.89 17.20
C GLU A 656 25.92 -27.13 18.02
N THR A 657 24.80 -26.62 17.53
CA THR A 657 23.48 -26.84 18.13
C THR A 657 22.82 -28.11 17.57
N ASN A 658 21.72 -28.56 18.19
CA ASN A 658 20.95 -29.73 17.74
C ASN A 658 20.01 -29.44 16.55
N LEU A 659 20.14 -28.28 15.92
CA LEU A 659 19.26 -27.84 14.83
C LEU A 659 19.73 -28.36 13.48
N LEU A 660 18.80 -28.53 12.54
CA LEU A 660 19.12 -28.91 11.17
C LEU A 660 19.11 -27.69 10.25
N ARG A 661 20.02 -27.66 9.27
CA ARG A 661 20.03 -26.61 8.24
C ARG A 661 18.73 -26.66 7.42
N GLY A 662 18.07 -25.53 7.25
CA GLY A 662 16.77 -25.41 6.59
C GLY A 662 15.57 -25.78 7.47
N GLU A 663 15.79 -26.14 8.73
CA GLU A 663 14.70 -26.34 9.69
C GLU A 663 14.06 -25.00 10.04
N GLN A 664 12.73 -24.99 10.14
CA GLN A 664 11.97 -23.81 10.58
C GLN A 664 11.63 -23.93 12.06
N VAL A 665 12.14 -23.00 12.84
CA VAL A 665 11.93 -22.94 14.28
C VAL A 665 11.28 -21.61 14.67
N GLU A 666 10.63 -21.60 15.84
CA GLU A 666 10.10 -20.36 16.39
C GLU A 666 11.22 -19.47 16.89
N TRP A 667 11.12 -18.16 16.64
CA TRP A 667 12.15 -17.19 17.01
C TRP A 667 12.57 -17.30 18.48
N VAL A 668 11.58 -17.42 19.39
CA VAL A 668 11.83 -17.54 20.83
C VAL A 668 12.64 -18.81 21.17
N LYS A 669 12.30 -19.95 20.55
CA LYS A 669 13.01 -21.22 20.75
C LYS A 669 14.43 -21.16 20.16
N ALA A 670 14.58 -20.54 18.99
CA ALA A 670 15.88 -20.29 18.38
C ALA A 670 16.80 -19.48 19.31
N LEU A 671 16.28 -18.43 19.95
CA LEU A 671 17.01 -17.64 20.94
C LEU A 671 17.40 -18.50 22.16
N GLU A 672 16.47 -19.27 22.73
CA GLU A 672 16.75 -20.14 23.88
C GLU A 672 17.82 -21.20 23.58
N ILE A 673 17.84 -21.75 22.36
CA ILE A 673 18.86 -22.73 21.94
C ILE A 673 20.22 -22.06 21.82
N ASN A 674 20.30 -20.86 21.25
CA ASN A 674 21.55 -20.12 21.15
C ASN A 674 22.08 -19.67 22.51
N GLU A 675 21.21 -19.23 23.42
CA GLU A 675 21.63 -18.87 24.80
C GLU A 675 22.22 -20.06 25.56
N LYS A 676 21.65 -21.26 25.36
CA LYS A 676 22.20 -22.50 25.92
C LYS A 676 23.54 -22.85 25.28
N ALA A 677 23.66 -22.72 23.97
CA ALA A 677 24.92 -22.96 23.26
C ALA A 677 26.02 -21.99 23.74
N ASP A 678 25.68 -20.72 23.96
CA ASP A 678 26.60 -19.71 24.47
C ASP A 678 27.05 -20.02 25.92
N THR A 679 26.12 -20.48 26.77
CA THR A 679 26.42 -20.95 28.14
C THR A 679 27.39 -22.15 28.11
N ASP A 680 27.21 -23.05 27.15
CA ASP A 680 28.07 -24.20 26.91
C ASP A 680 29.37 -23.86 26.14
N LYS A 681 29.58 -22.60 25.76
CA LYS A 681 30.68 -22.11 24.90
C LYS A 681 30.79 -22.82 23.54
N LYS A 682 29.65 -23.23 22.98
CA LYS A 682 29.52 -23.85 21.65
C LYS A 682 29.26 -22.80 20.58
N GLN A 683 29.47 -23.18 19.31
CA GLN A 683 29.16 -22.28 18.20
C GLN A 683 27.63 -22.14 17.99
N ASN A 684 27.13 -20.90 18.07
CA ASN A 684 25.72 -20.58 17.89
C ASN A 684 25.22 -20.85 16.46
N ALA A 685 23.92 -21.17 16.36
CA ALA A 685 23.25 -21.25 15.08
C ALA A 685 22.95 -19.86 14.52
N THR A 686 23.05 -19.71 13.20
CA THR A 686 22.66 -18.47 12.49
C THR A 686 21.30 -18.67 11.85
N PHE A 687 20.40 -17.70 12.05
CA PHE A 687 19.03 -17.78 11.57
C PHE A 687 18.72 -16.70 10.54
N GLN A 688 17.77 -16.99 9.65
CA GLN A 688 17.19 -16.02 8.72
C GLN A 688 15.68 -15.92 8.97
N PRO A 689 15.11 -14.71 9.06
CA PRO A 689 13.68 -14.55 9.25
C PRO A 689 12.90 -15.08 8.04
N VAL A 690 11.78 -15.76 8.31
CA VAL A 690 10.89 -16.28 7.26
C VAL A 690 9.55 -15.60 7.36
N LEU A 691 9.07 -15.06 6.24
CA LEU A 691 7.74 -14.49 6.15
C LEU A 691 6.72 -15.61 5.90
N LEU A 692 5.79 -15.81 6.83
CA LEU A 692 4.68 -16.73 6.68
C LEU A 692 3.36 -15.96 6.54
N GLY A 693 2.53 -16.38 5.59
CA GLY A 693 1.15 -15.90 5.51
C GLY A 693 0.36 -16.28 6.76
N ILE A 694 -0.63 -15.46 7.14
CA ILE A 694 -1.39 -15.61 8.39
C ILE A 694 -1.99 -17.01 8.59
N THR A 695 -2.35 -17.72 7.52
CA THR A 695 -2.91 -19.09 7.59
C THR A 695 -1.86 -20.14 7.89
N LYS A 696 -0.68 -20.02 7.29
CA LYS A 696 0.43 -20.93 7.60
C LYS A 696 0.95 -20.65 9.00
N ALA A 697 1.03 -19.37 9.38
CA ALA A 697 1.43 -18.95 10.72
C ALA A 697 0.48 -19.48 11.80
N SER A 698 -0.85 -19.43 11.59
CA SER A 698 -1.83 -19.93 12.56
C SER A 698 -1.87 -21.45 12.70
N LEU A 699 -1.48 -22.20 11.66
CA LEU A 699 -1.36 -23.67 11.74
C LEU A 699 -0.06 -24.12 12.40
N ALA A 700 0.96 -23.26 12.42
CA ALA A 700 2.29 -23.54 12.95
C ALA A 700 2.50 -23.06 14.40
N THR A 701 1.41 -22.84 15.14
CA THR A 701 1.43 -22.44 16.55
C THR A 701 1.84 -23.59 17.47
N GLU A 702 2.40 -23.28 18.65
CA GLU A 702 2.80 -24.30 19.62
C GLU A 702 1.61 -25.07 20.19
N SER A 703 0.49 -24.39 20.42
CA SER A 703 -0.72 -25.03 20.91
C SER A 703 -1.37 -25.82 19.78
N PHE A 704 -1.33 -27.15 19.90
CA PHE A 704 -2.08 -28.02 19.00
C PHE A 704 -3.60 -27.93 19.27
N ILE A 705 -4.03 -27.57 20.49
CA ILE A 705 -5.45 -27.36 20.83
C ILE A 705 -6.00 -26.15 20.06
N SER A 706 -5.25 -25.05 20.08
CA SER A 706 -5.58 -23.83 19.34
C SER A 706 -5.55 -24.07 17.83
N ALA A 707 -4.50 -24.69 17.30
CA ALA A 707 -4.37 -25.02 15.89
C ALA A 707 -5.50 -25.94 15.39
N ALA A 708 -5.86 -26.98 16.16
CA ALA A 708 -6.90 -27.94 15.79
C ALA A 708 -8.30 -27.30 15.69
N SER A 709 -8.54 -26.20 16.41
CA SER A 709 -9.80 -25.44 16.35
C SER A 709 -9.91 -24.53 15.12
N PHE A 710 -8.81 -24.27 14.41
CA PHE A 710 -8.79 -23.38 13.26
C PHE A 710 -9.23 -24.10 11.99
N GLN A 711 -8.35 -24.94 11.42
CA GLN A 711 -8.51 -25.70 10.18
C GLN A 711 -7.66 -26.98 10.21
N GLU A 712 -7.99 -27.94 9.34
CA GLU A 712 -7.21 -29.17 9.16
C GLU A 712 -7.02 -29.99 10.46
N THR A 713 -8.05 -30.05 11.30
CA THR A 713 -8.04 -30.70 12.62
C THR A 713 -7.43 -32.11 12.59
N THR A 714 -7.76 -32.93 11.59
CA THR A 714 -7.22 -34.29 11.45
C THR A 714 -5.71 -34.31 11.26
N ARG A 715 -5.15 -33.38 10.47
CA ARG A 715 -3.70 -33.28 10.26
C ARG A 715 -3.00 -32.86 11.55
N VAL A 716 -3.51 -31.80 12.19
CA VAL A 716 -2.94 -31.24 13.43
C VAL A 716 -2.92 -32.27 14.56
N LEU A 717 -4.04 -32.98 14.78
CA LEU A 717 -4.14 -33.97 15.85
C LEU A 717 -3.26 -35.20 15.57
N THR A 718 -3.16 -35.64 14.32
CA THR A 718 -2.26 -36.75 13.94
C THR A 718 -0.80 -36.39 14.21
N GLU A 719 -0.37 -35.19 13.80
CA GLU A 719 1.00 -34.71 14.03
C GLU A 719 1.31 -34.57 15.53
N ALA A 720 0.37 -34.00 16.29
CA ALA A 720 0.50 -33.87 17.74
C ALA A 720 0.59 -35.24 18.45
N ALA A 721 -0.23 -36.21 18.02
CA ALA A 721 -0.24 -37.57 18.57
C ALA A 721 1.06 -38.32 18.26
N VAL A 722 1.57 -38.23 17.02
CA VAL A 722 2.84 -38.87 16.62
C VAL A 722 4.04 -38.28 17.40
N ARG A 723 4.04 -36.97 17.66
CA ARG A 723 5.09 -36.31 18.44
C ARG A 723 4.95 -36.47 19.95
N GLY A 724 3.80 -36.96 20.45
CA GLY A 724 3.49 -36.94 21.88
C GLY A 724 3.46 -35.52 22.46
N SER A 725 2.92 -34.56 21.70
CA SER A 725 2.98 -33.13 22.03
C SER A 725 2.19 -32.81 23.32
N ARG A 726 2.72 -31.89 24.13
CA ARG A 726 2.09 -31.38 25.35
C ARG A 726 1.77 -29.89 25.19
N ASP A 727 0.59 -29.49 25.63
CA ASP A 727 0.13 -28.10 25.60
C ASP A 727 0.23 -27.44 26.98
N ASP A 728 0.84 -26.27 27.03
CA ASP A 728 1.06 -25.49 28.26
C ASP A 728 -0.09 -24.51 28.58
N LEU A 729 -1.10 -24.39 27.72
CA LEU A 729 -2.27 -23.51 27.87
C LEU A 729 -1.87 -22.03 28.09
N ARG A 730 -0.96 -21.52 27.25
CA ARG A 730 -0.44 -20.13 27.34
C ARG A 730 -1.29 -19.13 26.56
N GLY A 731 -2.02 -19.58 25.54
CA GLY A 731 -2.86 -18.77 24.68
C GLY A 731 -4.26 -18.55 25.24
N LEU A 732 -5.03 -17.68 24.58
CA LEU A 732 -6.42 -17.45 24.98
C LEU A 732 -7.32 -18.63 24.61
N LYS A 733 -7.14 -19.18 23.41
CA LYS A 733 -8.07 -20.14 22.82
C LYS A 733 -8.09 -21.47 23.56
N GLU A 734 -6.92 -21.98 23.95
CA GLU A 734 -6.86 -23.22 24.73
C GLU A 734 -7.57 -23.09 26.07
N ASN A 735 -7.37 -21.95 26.77
CA ASN A 735 -8.02 -21.71 28.05
C ASN A 735 -9.53 -21.60 27.90
N VAL A 736 -10.03 -20.97 26.83
CA VAL A 736 -11.48 -20.95 26.53
C VAL A 736 -12.02 -22.36 26.29
N ILE A 737 -11.32 -23.18 25.49
CA ILE A 737 -11.75 -24.55 25.15
C ILE A 737 -11.80 -25.44 26.39
N VAL A 738 -10.83 -25.31 27.30
CA VAL A 738 -10.73 -26.11 28.54
C VAL A 738 -11.59 -25.52 29.67
N GLY A 739 -12.19 -24.35 29.49
CA GLY A 739 -13.05 -23.70 30.50
C GLY A 739 -12.28 -23.04 31.65
N ARG A 740 -11.06 -22.55 31.39
CA ARG A 740 -10.23 -21.77 32.32
C ARG A 740 -10.30 -20.27 32.04
N LEU A 741 -9.88 -19.47 33.04
CA LEU A 741 -9.68 -18.03 32.84
C LEU A 741 -8.65 -17.81 31.73
N ILE A 742 -8.93 -16.88 30.81
CA ILE A 742 -8.00 -16.50 29.74
C ILE A 742 -6.78 -15.76 30.33
N PRO A 743 -5.57 -15.92 29.76
CA PRO A 743 -4.34 -15.25 30.22
C PRO A 743 -4.25 -13.78 29.76
N ALA A 744 -5.38 -13.07 29.78
CA ALA A 744 -5.51 -11.66 29.44
C ALA A 744 -6.47 -10.95 30.40
N GLY A 745 -6.40 -9.62 30.47
CA GLY A 745 -7.21 -8.79 31.35
C GLY A 745 -7.09 -9.22 32.81
N THR A 746 -8.23 -9.46 33.46
CA THR A 746 -8.28 -9.94 34.86
C THR A 746 -7.67 -11.33 35.04
N GLY A 747 -7.75 -12.19 34.02
CA GLY A 747 -7.16 -13.53 34.10
C GLY A 747 -5.63 -13.52 34.00
N SER A 748 -5.02 -12.47 33.42
CA SER A 748 -3.57 -12.29 33.45
C SER A 748 -3.04 -12.21 34.89
N ALA A 749 -3.71 -11.46 35.77
CA ALA A 749 -3.35 -11.35 37.18
C ALA A 749 -3.47 -12.71 37.91
N TYR A 750 -4.55 -13.47 37.63
CA TYR A 750 -4.76 -14.81 38.20
C TYR A 750 -3.65 -15.79 37.79
N HIS A 751 -3.27 -15.80 36.51
CA HIS A 751 -2.22 -16.68 36.01
C HIS A 751 -0.83 -16.29 36.51
N GLU A 752 -0.58 -14.99 36.68
CA GLU A 752 0.66 -14.49 37.27
C GLU A 752 0.79 -14.87 38.75
N GLU A 753 -0.26 -14.66 39.54
CA GLU A 753 -0.31 -15.09 40.95
C GLU A 753 -0.12 -16.60 41.06
N ARG A 754 -0.78 -17.39 40.20
CA ARG A 754 -0.63 -18.84 40.17
C ARG A 754 0.79 -19.29 39.79
N ARG A 755 1.46 -18.59 38.86
CA ARG A 755 2.87 -18.87 38.51
C ARG A 755 3.77 -18.58 39.70
N ARG A 756 3.59 -17.42 40.32
CA ARG A 756 4.33 -17.00 41.50
C ARG A 756 4.17 -18.01 42.66
N SER A 757 2.95 -18.43 42.98
CA SER A 757 2.73 -19.43 44.04
C SER A 757 3.37 -20.79 43.74
N ARG A 758 3.43 -21.20 42.45
CA ARG A 758 4.12 -22.42 42.04
C ARG A 758 5.63 -22.30 42.13
N GLU A 759 6.18 -21.15 41.74
CA GLU A 759 7.61 -20.87 41.87
C GLU A 759 8.01 -20.87 43.34
N GLU A 760 7.24 -20.19 44.20
CA GLU A 760 7.43 -20.19 45.64
C GLU A 760 7.37 -21.62 46.22
N GLN A 761 6.38 -22.44 45.84
CA GLN A 761 6.30 -23.85 46.24
C GLN A 761 7.49 -24.69 45.74
N SER A 762 7.94 -24.48 44.50
CA SER A 762 9.07 -25.24 43.95
C SER A 762 10.40 -24.90 44.64
N VAL A 763 10.59 -23.64 45.01
CA VAL A 763 11.75 -23.19 45.79
C VAL A 763 11.69 -23.76 47.19
N GLU A 764 10.50 -23.81 47.80
CA GLU A 764 10.26 -24.43 49.11
C GLU A 764 10.52 -25.95 49.10
N GLU A 765 10.10 -26.65 48.05
CA GLU A 765 10.40 -28.08 47.83
C GLU A 765 11.89 -28.34 47.59
N MET A 766 12.57 -27.48 46.82
CA MET A 766 14.03 -27.58 46.60
C MET A 766 14.81 -27.32 47.89
N LEU A 767 14.44 -26.30 48.66
CA LEU A 767 15.01 -26.03 49.99
C LEU A 767 14.75 -27.21 50.95
N ALA A 768 13.56 -27.80 50.93
CA ALA A 768 13.24 -28.97 51.74
C ALA A 768 14.07 -30.20 51.34
N GLN A 769 14.34 -30.39 50.03
CA GLN A 769 15.23 -31.45 49.56
C GLN A 769 16.71 -31.22 49.92
N GLU A 770 17.20 -29.98 49.87
CA GLU A 770 18.55 -29.64 50.34
C GLU A 770 18.70 -29.84 51.87
N LEU A 771 17.68 -29.47 52.65
CA LEU A 771 17.65 -29.71 54.10
C LEU A 771 17.56 -31.20 54.45
N ALA A 772 16.80 -31.99 53.68
CA ALA A 772 16.72 -33.44 53.87
C ALA A 772 18.00 -34.17 53.44
N GLY A 773 18.72 -33.67 52.43
CA GLY A 773 20.01 -34.21 51.99
C GLY A 773 21.16 -33.88 52.95
N ALA A 774 21.07 -32.79 53.70
CA ALA A 774 22.05 -32.42 54.72
C ALA A 774 21.99 -33.30 55.99
N ASP A 775 20.82 -33.86 56.31
CA ASP A 775 20.62 -34.70 57.51
C ASP A 775 21.12 -36.15 57.30
N SER A 776 21.29 -36.60 56.05
CA SER A 776 21.85 -37.92 55.72
C SER A 776 23.39 -38.00 55.72
N GLY A 777 24.09 -36.93 56.09
CA GLY A 777 25.55 -36.81 56.01
C GLY A 777 26.32 -37.01 57.32
N THR A 778 25.66 -37.34 58.43
CA THR A 778 26.30 -37.33 59.78
C THR A 778 26.24 -38.63 60.59
N GLU A 779 25.93 -39.79 59.98
CA GLU A 779 25.92 -41.09 60.71
C GLU A 779 26.97 -42.13 60.29
N GLU A 780 27.90 -41.83 59.38
CA GLU A 780 29.04 -42.73 59.07
C GLU A 780 30.36 -42.21 59.66
N SER A 781 30.54 -42.32 60.97
CA SER A 781 31.88 -42.41 61.59
C SER A 781 31.83 -42.90 63.04
N ALA A 782 31.48 -44.17 63.25
CA ALA A 782 31.76 -44.88 64.50
C ALA A 782 31.80 -46.40 64.28
N GLU A 783 32.87 -46.91 63.67
CA GLU A 783 33.27 -48.32 63.82
C GLU A 783 34.33 -48.41 64.93
N GLU A 784 34.05 -49.18 65.98
CA GLU A 784 34.89 -50.29 66.48
C GLU A 784 34.36 -50.81 67.84
N SER A 785 33.79 -52.03 67.84
CA SER A 785 34.26 -53.18 68.65
C SER A 785 33.13 -54.22 68.85
N GLU A 786 33.25 -55.35 68.17
CA GLU A 786 32.63 -56.65 68.48
C GLU A 786 32.99 -57.14 69.91
N PRO A 787 32.32 -58.15 70.54
CA PRO A 787 31.80 -59.35 69.87
C PRO A 787 30.53 -60.05 70.41
N SER A 788 30.09 -61.00 69.56
CA SER A 788 29.57 -62.35 69.86
C SER A 788 28.18 -62.58 70.47
N GLU A 789 27.43 -63.37 69.68
CA GLU A 789 26.71 -64.59 70.04
C GLU A 789 25.24 -64.56 70.49
N ALA A 790 24.52 -65.51 69.85
CA ALA A 790 23.37 -66.28 70.30
C ALA A 790 21.95 -65.72 70.06
N ALA A 791 21.38 -66.23 68.96
CA ALA A 791 20.20 -67.11 68.91
C ALA A 791 18.90 -66.73 69.66
N ALA A 792 17.82 -66.76 68.87
CA ALA A 792 16.58 -67.52 69.09
C ALA A 792 15.29 -66.70 68.92
N GLU A 793 14.45 -67.27 68.04
CA GLU A 793 13.01 -67.05 67.74
C GLU A 793 12.60 -65.85 66.89
#